data_AF-A0A811L6A5-F1
#
_entry.id   AF-A0A811L6A5-F1
#
_cell.length_a   1.000
_cell.length_b   1.000
_cell.length_c   1.000
_cell.angle_alpha   90.00
_cell.angle_beta   90.00
_cell.angle_gamma   90.00
#
_symmetry.space_group_name_H-M   'P 1'
#
loop_
_entity.id
_entity.type
_entity.pdbx_description
1 polymer ?
#
loop_
_entity_poly.entity_id
_entity_poly.type
_entity_poly.pdbx_seq_one_letter_code
_entity_poly.pdbx_strand_id
1 'polypeptide(L)'
;MLLKNINILPAKILIRSYAAENRMNTRYITDGRDMFKLANRILHRQMSGRAVLRVTRKFVGGRGYEKKFHFILLQTLLMNTEVSCSYRFDLFKVLVDNVDLERERSHLIMPFIASGTSFEKLSILFRAKLMGYKDLVQDNLEFLAKHIVLPELEHRLYNDLKDTDIGRLDKLFDRLKSFGIREVEILDLFKTIHRFSQRETIYVSSVNLTRWIEIKSRTVTLDDEYCKGIVIPLTNQRLRGLIAADNVQKLHVELIKNGGFPKDTDFSKVVDEIIVLYLEQANFGYLHKLLHMLSQATEPEAYNDVEESSKNPHNFVENFHLLHILHRKFIEIGYSGDLSVLDEYAKELRLLFPRATADPSTLYQTVGAYRTLFKALLHEKTLTKELLDKVINFFDGLVRQSYLNLHTNETISPYIVRRVLNILGWNTAVETWLKLQEKYHLSNGMLELLIDVLTRQPVDCHRKNFILQKARSDLSESRVNAFLAIAYVQLQKYDEAEAVLSENKLNPMDLAQLFRLNNSIQTAKMGHEADVTYEFLKICLNSTNLKNDQNALKVCHADWIRMCTRNDLGVHAMRIKELLDDYGVKLDDEFLNRVKTLARKHNQLVDKWILDPKTNLLNSKLLDGSKVIEHINEFKKRTEEVHPEVELNTVMT
;
A
#
# COMPACT_ATOMS: atom_id res chain seq x y z
N MET A 1 -24.04 3.56 -2.09
CA MET A 1 -24.99 3.88 -1.00
C MET A 1 -25.15 2.80 0.09
N LEU A 2 -24.88 1.52 -0.19
CA LEU A 2 -25.06 0.43 0.80
C LEU A 2 -23.97 0.29 1.88
N LEU A 3 -22.84 1.01 1.77
CA LEU A 3 -21.73 0.93 2.74
C LEU A 3 -21.88 1.86 3.97
N LYS A 4 -22.86 2.78 3.99
CA LYS A 4 -23.07 3.71 5.11
C LYS A 4 -23.71 3.06 6.36
N ASN A 5 -24.25 1.84 6.27
CA ASN A 5 -25.09 1.24 7.32
C ASN A 5 -24.44 0.14 8.16
N ILE A 6 -23.25 -0.35 7.82
CA ILE A 6 -22.64 -1.51 8.48
C ILE A 6 -22.25 -1.21 9.94
N ASN A 7 -21.82 0.02 10.25
CA ASN A 7 -21.52 0.45 11.63
C ASN A 7 -22.76 0.90 12.44
N ILE A 8 -23.94 0.99 11.81
CA ILE A 8 -25.19 1.45 12.44
C ILE A 8 -26.03 0.25 12.92
N LEU A 9 -25.93 -0.88 12.23
CA LEU A 9 -26.67 -2.11 12.53
C LEU A 9 -26.39 -2.66 13.95
N PRO A 10 -25.12 -2.82 14.39
CA PRO A 10 -24.82 -3.42 15.69
C PRO A 10 -25.35 -2.60 16.86
N ALA A 11 -25.23 -1.26 16.77
CA ALA A 11 -25.73 -0.34 17.78
C ALA A 11 -27.27 -0.32 17.83
N LYS A 12 -27.96 -0.25 16.68
CA LYS A 12 -29.44 -0.29 16.62
C LYS A 12 -29.99 -1.63 17.11
N ILE A 13 -29.33 -2.74 16.78
CA ILE A 13 -29.72 -4.08 17.24
C ILE A 13 -29.48 -4.22 18.75
N LEU A 14 -28.36 -3.73 19.29
CA LEU A 14 -28.10 -3.72 20.74
C LEU A 14 -29.13 -2.86 21.49
N ILE A 15 -29.42 -1.66 20.96
CA ILE A 15 -30.44 -0.75 21.49
C ILE A 15 -31.80 -1.44 21.56
N ARG A 16 -32.20 -2.15 20.51
CA ARG A 16 -33.49 -2.86 20.44
C ARG A 16 -33.51 -4.13 21.31
N SER A 17 -32.44 -4.92 21.32
CA SER A 17 -32.37 -6.15 22.10
C SER A 17 -32.31 -5.88 23.62
N TYR A 18 -31.58 -4.85 24.04
CA TYR A 18 -31.51 -4.46 25.46
C TYR A 18 -32.84 -3.85 25.96
N ALA A 19 -33.51 -3.04 25.12
CA ALA A 19 -34.83 -2.50 25.46
C ALA A 19 -35.92 -3.59 25.54
N ALA A 20 -35.85 -4.61 24.68
CA ALA A 20 -36.80 -5.72 24.66
C ALA A 20 -36.67 -6.66 25.87
N GLU A 21 -35.45 -7.00 26.29
CA GLU A 21 -35.22 -7.93 27.42
C GLU A 21 -35.55 -7.33 28.80
N ASN A 22 -35.36 -6.02 28.98
CA ASN A 22 -35.52 -5.40 30.30
C ASN A 22 -36.89 -4.73 30.53
N ARG A 23 -37.86 -4.88 29.60
CA ARG A 23 -39.16 -4.17 29.64
C ARG A 23 -39.04 -2.67 29.99
N MET A 24 -37.93 -2.05 29.59
CA MET A 24 -37.64 -0.66 29.93
C MET A 24 -38.24 0.26 28.87
N ASN A 25 -39.28 1.00 29.24
CA ASN A 25 -39.68 2.22 28.54
C ASN A 25 -38.48 3.19 28.57
N THR A 26 -37.65 3.23 27.51
CA THR A 26 -36.72 4.32 27.14
C THR A 26 -36.33 5.31 28.26
N ARG A 27 -35.84 4.80 29.40
CA ARG A 27 -35.41 5.61 30.55
C ARG A 27 -33.94 5.33 30.79
N TYR A 28 -33.22 6.42 31.07
CA TYR A 28 -31.79 6.46 31.33
C TYR A 28 -31.38 5.37 32.33
N ILE A 29 -30.28 4.67 32.03
CA ILE A 29 -29.71 3.67 32.94
C ILE A 29 -29.03 4.43 34.08
N THR A 30 -29.52 4.25 35.29
CA THR A 30 -28.95 4.88 36.50
C THR A 30 -28.37 3.87 37.49
N ASP A 31 -28.68 2.58 37.36
CA ASP A 31 -28.16 1.51 38.22
C ASP A 31 -26.83 0.94 37.70
N GLY A 32 -25.88 0.71 38.61
CA GLY A 32 -24.54 0.19 38.32
C GLY A 32 -24.55 -1.24 37.77
N ARG A 33 -25.50 -2.09 38.18
CA ARG A 33 -25.62 -3.47 37.66
C ARG A 33 -26.02 -3.48 36.18
N ASP A 34 -26.94 -2.61 35.80
CA ASP A 34 -27.41 -2.49 34.42
C ASP A 34 -26.36 -1.83 33.51
N MET A 35 -25.59 -0.88 34.05
CA MET A 35 -24.39 -0.33 33.40
C MET A 35 -23.34 -1.41 33.14
N PHE A 36 -23.05 -2.28 34.10
CA PHE A 36 -22.09 -3.37 33.94
C PHE A 36 -22.55 -4.42 32.90
N LYS A 37 -23.85 -4.77 32.90
CA LYS A 37 -24.43 -5.63 31.85
C LYS A 37 -24.32 -5.01 30.46
N LEU A 38 -24.57 -3.70 30.34
CA LEU A 38 -24.42 -2.99 29.08
C LEU A 38 -22.95 -2.96 28.61
N ALA A 39 -22.01 -2.69 29.52
CA ALA A 39 -20.58 -2.69 29.24
C ALA A 39 -20.09 -4.06 28.73
N ASN A 40 -20.48 -5.16 29.39
CA ASN A 40 -20.15 -6.51 28.92
C ASN A 40 -20.69 -6.80 27.51
N ARG A 41 -21.92 -6.39 27.21
CA ARG A 41 -22.49 -6.60 25.87
C ARG A 41 -21.78 -5.77 24.80
N ILE A 42 -21.35 -4.55 25.12
CA ILE A 42 -20.54 -3.71 24.23
C ILE A 42 -19.23 -4.42 23.87
N LEU A 43 -18.56 -5.02 24.87
CA LEU A 43 -17.30 -5.72 24.68
C LEU A 43 -17.47 -7.03 23.90
N HIS A 44 -18.45 -7.87 24.24
CA HIS A 44 -18.70 -9.13 23.52
C HIS A 44 -19.12 -8.92 22.05
N ARG A 45 -19.80 -7.80 21.75
CA ARG A 45 -20.17 -7.47 20.36
C ARG A 45 -19.08 -6.71 19.59
N GLN A 46 -17.91 -6.50 20.19
CA GLN A 46 -16.77 -5.81 19.58
C GLN A 46 -17.17 -4.48 18.89
N MET A 47 -17.96 -3.66 19.58
CA MET A 47 -18.46 -2.40 19.02
C MET A 47 -17.34 -1.38 18.80
N SER A 48 -17.32 -0.72 17.65
CA SER A 48 -16.40 0.39 17.40
C SER A 48 -16.56 1.51 18.44
N GLY A 49 -15.47 2.22 18.79
CA GLY A 49 -15.49 3.32 19.76
C GLY A 49 -16.55 4.40 19.47
N ARG A 50 -16.83 4.68 18.19
CA ARG A 50 -17.91 5.59 17.75
C ARG A 50 -19.30 5.10 18.17
N ALA A 51 -19.54 3.79 18.04
CA ALA A 51 -20.79 3.18 18.44
C ALA A 51 -20.94 3.18 19.97
N VAL A 52 -19.82 2.98 20.69
CA VAL A 52 -19.77 3.05 22.16
C VAL A 52 -20.14 4.44 22.67
N LEU A 53 -19.48 5.51 22.21
CA LEU A 53 -19.80 6.86 22.69
C LEU A 53 -21.24 7.27 22.34
N ARG A 54 -21.77 6.83 21.20
CA ARG A 54 -23.17 7.08 20.83
C ARG A 54 -24.15 6.35 21.76
N VAL A 55 -23.85 5.11 22.13
CA VAL A 55 -24.63 4.34 23.12
C VAL A 55 -24.54 5.02 24.49
N THR A 56 -23.36 5.47 24.92
CA THR A 56 -23.18 6.20 26.18
C THR A 56 -24.03 7.47 26.22
N ARG A 57 -23.90 8.35 25.21
CA ARG A 57 -24.67 9.61 25.14
C ARG A 57 -26.18 9.34 25.13
N LYS A 58 -26.62 8.29 24.44
CA LYS A 58 -28.06 7.98 24.29
C LYS A 58 -28.70 7.34 25.53
N PHE A 59 -27.99 6.47 26.26
CA PHE A 59 -28.56 5.75 27.42
C PHE A 59 -28.15 6.32 28.77
N VAL A 60 -27.06 7.09 28.82
CA VAL A 60 -26.43 7.57 30.06
C VAL A 60 -26.33 9.10 30.10
N GLY A 61 -26.37 9.77 28.94
CA GLY A 61 -26.11 11.22 28.77
C GLY A 61 -27.14 12.21 29.32
N GLY A 62 -28.07 11.77 30.16
CA GLY A 62 -29.13 12.65 30.69
C GLY A 62 -28.83 13.33 32.03
N ARG A 63 -27.86 12.86 32.84
CA ARG A 63 -27.74 13.27 34.26
C ARG A 63 -26.32 13.19 34.86
N GLY A 64 -25.26 13.34 34.07
CA GLY A 64 -23.87 13.31 34.57
C GLY A 64 -23.31 11.91 34.91
N TYR A 65 -24.07 10.84 34.65
CA TYR A 65 -23.63 9.45 34.85
C TYR A 65 -22.65 8.94 33.77
N GLU A 66 -22.36 9.74 32.73
CA GLU A 66 -21.47 9.36 31.63
C GLU A 66 -20.07 9.02 32.13
N LYS A 67 -19.49 9.84 33.01
CA LYS A 67 -18.19 9.58 33.62
C LYS A 67 -18.19 8.27 34.43
N LYS A 68 -19.28 8.01 35.16
CA LYS A 68 -19.46 6.77 35.94
C LYS A 68 -19.55 5.55 35.02
N PHE A 69 -20.26 5.66 33.90
CA PHE A 69 -20.35 4.59 32.92
C PHE A 69 -19.03 4.36 32.18
N HIS A 70 -18.31 5.42 31.79
CA HIS A 70 -16.98 5.28 31.19
C HIS A 70 -16.00 4.60 32.15
N PHE A 71 -16.07 4.89 33.45
CA PHE A 71 -15.27 4.20 34.47
C PHE A 71 -15.63 2.72 34.59
N ILE A 72 -16.93 2.39 34.65
CA ILE A 72 -17.40 1.00 34.68
C ILE A 72 -16.98 0.25 33.43
N LEU A 73 -17.15 0.86 32.25
CA LEU A 73 -16.77 0.28 30.97
C LEU A 73 -15.25 0.06 30.88
N LEU A 74 -14.45 1.02 31.36
CA LEU A 74 -13.00 0.88 31.46
C LEU A 74 -12.63 -0.29 32.39
N GLN A 75 -13.23 -0.39 33.56
CA GLN A 75 -13.00 -1.48 34.50
C GLN A 75 -13.36 -2.84 33.88
N THR A 76 -14.52 -2.94 33.22
CA THR A 76 -14.93 -4.17 32.52
C THR A 76 -13.96 -4.52 31.39
N LEU A 77 -13.47 -3.53 30.65
CA LEU A 77 -12.51 -3.70 29.57
C LEU A 77 -11.15 -4.20 30.06
N LEU A 78 -10.65 -3.67 31.18
CA LEU A 78 -9.38 -4.11 31.78
C LEU A 78 -9.46 -5.56 32.30
N MET A 79 -10.62 -5.96 32.83
CA MET A 79 -10.83 -7.28 33.43
C MET A 79 -11.19 -8.38 32.42
N ASN A 80 -11.68 -8.04 31.23
CA ASN A 80 -12.17 -9.02 30.26
C ASN A 80 -11.01 -9.55 29.38
N THR A 81 -10.57 -10.78 29.64
CA THR A 81 -9.48 -11.44 28.89
C THR A 81 -9.96 -12.21 27.65
N GLU A 82 -11.26 -12.41 27.48
CA GLU A 82 -11.82 -13.15 26.33
C GLU A 82 -11.79 -12.34 25.03
N VAL A 83 -11.64 -11.02 25.14
CA VAL A 83 -11.58 -10.09 24.00
C VAL A 83 -10.12 -9.78 23.65
N SER A 84 -9.80 -9.69 22.36
CA SER A 84 -8.44 -9.46 21.87
C SER A 84 -7.82 -8.18 22.46
N CYS A 85 -6.53 -8.24 22.81
CA CYS A 85 -5.80 -7.12 23.41
C CYS A 85 -5.83 -5.87 22.52
N SER A 86 -5.65 -6.05 21.22
CA SER A 86 -5.72 -4.97 20.22
C SER A 86 -7.05 -4.21 20.26
N TYR A 87 -8.19 -4.90 20.22
CA TYR A 87 -9.51 -4.27 20.30
C TYR A 87 -9.72 -3.56 21.66
N ARG A 88 -9.30 -4.20 22.76
CA ARG A 88 -9.42 -3.60 24.09
C ARG A 88 -8.58 -2.32 24.20
N PHE A 89 -7.36 -2.33 23.66
CA PHE A 89 -6.50 -1.14 23.67
C PHE A 89 -7.09 -0.01 22.81
N ASP A 90 -7.65 -0.31 21.64
CA ASP A 90 -8.29 0.72 20.80
C ASP A 90 -9.51 1.34 21.48
N LEU A 91 -10.33 0.54 22.18
CA LEU A 91 -11.45 1.07 22.95
C LEU A 91 -10.97 1.85 24.19
N PHE A 92 -9.84 1.45 24.81
CA PHE A 92 -9.19 2.20 25.88
C PHE A 92 -8.81 3.61 25.44
N LYS A 93 -8.21 3.78 24.25
CA LYS A 93 -7.83 5.11 23.72
C LYS A 93 -9.02 6.08 23.68
N VAL A 94 -10.19 5.57 23.29
CA VAL A 94 -11.41 6.38 23.17
C VAL A 94 -11.98 6.76 24.54
N LEU A 95 -11.75 5.92 25.55
CA LEU A 95 -12.29 6.11 26.89
C LEU A 95 -11.36 6.89 27.81
N VAL A 96 -10.04 6.80 27.62
CA VAL A 96 -9.05 7.39 28.51
C VAL A 96 -9.19 8.91 28.59
N ASP A 97 -9.54 9.57 27.47
CA ASP A 97 -9.86 11.01 27.45
C ASP A 97 -11.01 11.41 28.36
N ASN A 98 -11.90 10.48 28.69
CA ASN A 98 -13.05 10.74 29.55
C ASN A 98 -12.81 10.33 31.01
N VAL A 99 -11.77 9.53 31.29
CA VAL A 99 -11.54 8.90 32.60
C VAL A 99 -10.23 9.34 33.25
N ASP A 100 -9.19 9.60 32.47
CA ASP A 100 -7.85 9.95 32.92
C ASP A 100 -7.27 11.05 32.02
N LEU A 101 -7.90 12.23 32.06
CA LEU A 101 -7.55 13.41 31.24
C LEU A 101 -6.08 13.80 31.37
N GLU A 102 -5.56 13.80 32.60
CA GLU A 102 -4.19 14.24 32.92
C GLU A 102 -3.13 13.13 32.77
N ARG A 103 -3.54 11.90 32.45
CA ARG A 103 -2.64 10.74 32.24
C ARG A 103 -1.75 10.41 33.43
N GLU A 104 -2.26 10.59 34.64
CA GLU A 104 -1.51 10.35 35.88
C GLU A 104 -1.54 8.86 36.30
N ARG A 105 -2.49 8.08 35.76
CA ARG A 105 -2.75 6.70 36.21
C ARG A 105 -2.04 5.68 35.33
N SER A 106 -0.71 5.64 35.40
CA SER A 106 0.15 4.72 34.61
C SER A 106 -0.23 3.23 34.74
N HIS A 107 -0.77 2.83 35.90
CA HIS A 107 -1.26 1.47 36.16
C HIS A 107 -2.38 1.00 35.23
N LEU A 108 -3.14 1.91 34.60
CA LEU A 108 -4.22 1.55 33.66
C LEU A 108 -3.69 0.86 32.39
N ILE A 109 -2.42 1.06 32.05
CA ILE A 109 -1.78 0.46 30.86
C ILE A 109 -1.32 -0.99 31.14
N MET A 110 -1.05 -1.33 32.41
CA MET A 110 -0.43 -2.60 32.80
C MET A 110 -1.23 -3.85 32.42
N PRO A 111 -2.58 -3.88 32.53
CA PRO A 111 -3.37 -5.04 32.10
C PRO A 111 -3.25 -5.36 30.60
N PHE A 112 -3.01 -4.36 29.74
CA PHE A 112 -2.77 -4.57 28.31
C PHE A 112 -1.38 -5.16 28.06
N ILE A 113 -0.37 -4.70 28.81
CA ILE A 113 0.99 -5.24 28.74
C ILE A 113 1.03 -6.68 29.29
N ALA A 114 0.27 -6.99 30.34
CA ALA A 114 0.19 -8.36 30.86
C ALA A 114 -0.41 -9.34 29.84
N SER A 115 -1.38 -8.88 29.05
CA SER A 115 -2.19 -9.74 28.16
C SER A 115 -1.77 -9.73 26.69
N GLY A 116 -0.88 -8.82 26.27
CA GLY A 116 -0.35 -8.78 24.91
C GLY A 116 0.71 -9.85 24.64
N THR A 117 0.96 -10.14 23.37
CA THR A 117 2.16 -10.84 22.90
C THR A 117 3.41 -9.96 23.07
N SER A 118 4.63 -10.52 23.03
CA SER A 118 5.84 -9.75 23.36
C SER A 118 6.06 -8.52 22.45
N PHE A 119 5.64 -8.60 21.19
CA PHE A 119 5.64 -7.45 20.28
C PHE A 119 4.53 -6.44 20.60
N GLU A 120 3.29 -6.90 20.83
CA GLU A 120 2.17 -6.03 21.20
C GLU A 120 2.47 -5.23 22.47
N LYS A 121 3.16 -5.82 23.45
CA LYS A 121 3.56 -5.17 24.71
C LYS A 121 4.39 -3.89 24.48
N LEU A 122 5.38 -3.96 23.59
CA LEU A 122 6.25 -2.82 23.28
C LEU A 122 5.51 -1.75 22.48
N SER A 123 4.66 -2.18 21.55
CA SER A 123 3.78 -1.28 20.79
C SER A 123 2.80 -0.53 21.69
N ILE A 124 2.18 -1.22 22.65
CA ILE A 124 1.29 -0.64 23.67
C ILE A 124 2.03 0.40 24.50
N LEU A 125 3.23 0.08 24.98
CA LEU A 125 4.04 0.99 25.81
C LEU A 125 4.42 2.26 25.04
N PHE A 126 4.83 2.13 23.78
CA PHE A 126 5.14 3.27 22.92
C PHE A 126 3.90 4.14 22.67
N ARG A 127 2.76 3.52 22.33
CA ARG A 127 1.49 4.24 22.09
C ARG A 127 0.98 4.94 23.34
N ALA A 128 1.14 4.33 24.52
CA ALA A 128 0.75 4.95 25.79
C ALA A 128 1.60 6.21 26.09
N LYS A 129 2.91 6.17 25.80
CA LYS A 129 3.79 7.35 25.92
C LYS A 129 3.35 8.48 24.99
N LEU A 130 2.97 8.15 23.75
CA LEU A 130 2.41 9.13 22.80
C LEU A 130 1.05 9.72 23.26
N MET A 131 0.24 8.96 24.01
CA MET A 131 -1.01 9.47 24.61
C MET A 131 -0.80 10.45 25.77
N GLY A 132 0.45 10.71 26.17
CA GLY A 132 0.79 11.66 27.23
C GLY A 132 1.13 11.02 28.58
N TYR A 133 1.12 9.69 28.71
CA TYR A 133 1.60 9.04 29.94
C TYR A 133 3.10 9.24 30.10
N LYS A 134 3.48 9.98 31.16
CA LYS A 134 4.87 10.23 31.54
C LYS A 134 5.40 9.10 32.42
N ASP A 135 6.72 8.91 32.40
CA ASP A 135 7.47 8.04 33.33
C ASP A 135 6.95 6.59 33.49
N LEU A 136 6.19 6.07 32.50
CA LEU A 136 5.64 4.71 32.48
C LEU A 136 6.63 3.61 32.88
N VAL A 137 7.89 3.78 32.47
CA VAL A 137 8.96 2.81 32.72
C VAL A 137 9.50 2.90 34.14
N GLN A 138 9.72 4.11 34.65
CA GLN A 138 10.25 4.35 35.99
C GLN A 138 9.23 3.94 37.07
N ASP A 139 7.96 4.25 36.86
CA ASP A 139 6.89 3.91 37.81
C ASP A 139 6.63 2.40 37.94
N ASN A 140 7.01 1.61 36.93
CA ASN A 140 6.61 0.21 36.80
C ASN A 140 7.78 -0.73 36.46
N LEU A 141 9.01 -0.41 36.87
CA LEU A 141 10.23 -1.14 36.51
C LEU A 141 10.14 -2.65 36.76
N GLU A 142 9.67 -3.07 37.94
CA GLU A 142 9.55 -4.49 38.31
C GLU A 142 8.54 -5.23 37.42
N PHE A 143 7.39 -4.61 37.16
CA PHE A 143 6.36 -5.19 36.32
C PHE A 143 6.84 -5.34 34.88
N LEU A 144 7.45 -4.31 34.30
CA LEU A 144 7.94 -4.32 32.93
C LEU A 144 9.12 -5.28 32.76
N ALA A 145 10.03 -5.37 33.74
CA ALA A 145 11.08 -6.38 33.76
C ALA A 145 10.51 -7.81 33.69
N LYS A 146 9.46 -8.08 34.47
CA LYS A 146 8.80 -9.40 34.51
C LYS A 146 7.97 -9.72 33.27
N HIS A 147 7.25 -8.75 32.72
CA HIS A 147 6.30 -9.00 31.64
C HIS A 147 6.85 -8.74 30.24
N ILE A 148 7.95 -8.00 30.10
CA ILE A 148 8.56 -7.68 28.80
C ILE A 148 9.95 -8.31 28.70
N VAL A 149 10.85 -7.99 29.61
CA VAL A 149 12.27 -8.29 29.42
C VAL A 149 12.59 -9.77 29.68
N LEU A 150 12.07 -10.37 30.77
CA LEU A 150 12.26 -11.80 31.05
C LEU A 150 11.69 -12.72 29.94
N PRO A 151 10.43 -12.56 29.47
CA PRO A 151 9.88 -13.38 28.40
C PRO A 151 10.62 -13.21 27.05
N GLU A 152 11.14 -12.02 26.77
CA GLU A 152 11.94 -11.76 25.58
C GLU A 152 13.29 -12.47 25.60
N LEU A 153 13.94 -12.51 26.77
CA LEU A 153 15.18 -13.26 26.96
C LEU A 153 14.95 -14.76 26.80
N GLU A 154 13.86 -15.29 27.36
CA GLU A 154 13.44 -16.68 27.18
C GLU A 154 13.20 -17.01 25.70
N HIS A 155 12.38 -16.22 25.01
CA HIS A 155 12.06 -16.44 23.59
C HIS A 155 13.31 -16.43 22.69
N ARG A 156 14.27 -15.55 22.97
CA ARG A 156 15.54 -15.48 22.22
C ARG A 156 16.50 -16.61 22.52
N LEU A 157 16.45 -17.20 23.72
CA LEU A 157 17.23 -18.39 24.03
C LEU A 157 16.85 -19.56 23.12
N TYR A 158 15.54 -19.74 22.86
CA TYR A 158 15.04 -20.85 22.04
C TYR A 158 15.17 -20.62 20.53
N ASN A 159 15.02 -19.38 20.06
CA ASN A 159 15.05 -19.08 18.62
C ASN A 159 16.45 -18.72 18.08
N ASP A 160 17.32 -18.11 18.90
CA ASP A 160 18.67 -17.70 18.53
C ASP A 160 19.72 -18.56 19.25
N LEU A 161 19.69 -19.88 19.01
CA LEU A 161 20.58 -20.86 19.67
C LEU A 161 22.08 -20.60 19.47
N LYS A 162 22.46 -19.93 18.37
CA LYS A 162 23.85 -19.60 18.02
C LYS A 162 24.37 -18.30 18.65
N ASP A 163 23.49 -17.52 19.26
CA ASP A 163 23.86 -16.20 19.78
C ASP A 163 24.46 -16.28 21.19
N THR A 164 25.39 -15.38 21.49
CA THR A 164 25.99 -15.30 22.82
C THR A 164 25.06 -14.54 23.77
N ASP A 165 25.19 -14.77 25.06
CA ASP A 165 24.47 -14.01 26.10
C ASP A 165 24.58 -12.49 25.90
N ILE A 166 25.78 -12.00 25.56
CA ILE A 166 26.05 -10.59 25.30
C ILE A 166 25.32 -10.11 24.04
N GLY A 167 25.37 -10.89 22.95
CA GLY A 167 24.65 -10.58 21.71
C GLY A 167 23.14 -10.52 21.88
N ARG A 168 22.57 -11.42 22.70
CA ARG A 168 21.14 -11.39 23.04
C ARG A 168 20.75 -10.15 23.85
N LEU A 169 21.58 -9.76 24.81
CA LEU A 169 21.38 -8.54 25.61
C LEU A 169 21.46 -7.28 24.74
N ASP A 170 22.44 -7.19 23.83
CA ASP A 170 22.59 -6.07 22.89
C ASP A 170 21.38 -5.96 21.95
N LYS A 171 20.93 -7.08 21.35
CA LYS A 171 19.75 -7.08 20.49
C LYS A 171 18.46 -6.67 21.24
N LEU A 172 18.33 -7.05 22.51
CA LEU A 172 17.19 -6.66 23.33
C LEU A 172 17.27 -5.17 23.72
N PHE A 173 18.45 -4.67 24.04
CA PHE A 173 18.70 -3.25 24.29
C PHE A 173 18.34 -2.41 23.06
N ASP A 174 18.81 -2.80 21.87
CA ASP A 174 18.50 -2.11 20.62
C ASP A 174 17.00 -2.14 20.30
N ARG A 175 16.32 -3.26 20.60
CA ARG A 175 14.87 -3.37 20.47
C ARG A 175 14.15 -2.43 21.43
N LEU A 176 14.50 -2.40 22.72
CA LEU A 176 13.85 -1.49 23.67
C LEU A 176 14.08 -0.01 23.29
N LYS A 177 15.29 0.32 22.82
CA LYS A 177 15.63 1.65 22.28
C LYS A 177 14.82 1.98 21.02
N SER A 178 14.57 1.00 20.14
CA SER A 178 13.71 1.15 18.97
C SER A 178 12.24 1.33 19.31
N PHE A 179 11.81 1.19 20.56
CA PHE A 179 10.46 1.56 21.04
C PHE A 179 10.45 2.83 21.89
N GLY A 180 11.56 3.58 21.94
CA GLY A 180 11.60 4.92 22.56
C GLY A 180 11.72 4.93 24.08
N ILE A 181 12.20 3.83 24.66
CA ILE A 181 12.65 3.76 26.06
C ILE A 181 14.05 4.37 26.14
N ARG A 182 14.30 5.24 27.13
CA ARG A 182 15.59 5.90 27.31
C ARG A 182 16.65 4.88 27.71
N GLU A 183 17.91 5.09 27.32
CA GLU A 183 18.98 4.15 27.66
C GLU A 183 19.15 3.98 29.18
N VAL A 184 18.96 5.06 29.95
CA VAL A 184 18.95 5.03 31.42
C VAL A 184 17.82 4.15 31.96
N GLU A 185 16.60 4.29 31.41
CA GLU A 185 15.45 3.46 31.79
C GLU A 185 15.67 1.98 31.42
N ILE A 186 16.28 1.71 30.26
CA ILE A 186 16.63 0.35 29.85
C ILE A 186 17.64 -0.24 30.83
N LEU A 187 18.69 0.51 31.20
CA LEU A 187 19.65 0.08 32.20
C LEU A 187 18.99 -0.21 33.55
N ASP A 188 18.05 0.62 34.00
CA ASP A 188 17.33 0.40 35.25
C ASP A 188 16.44 -0.86 35.21
N LEU A 189 15.84 -1.16 34.05
CA LEU A 189 15.15 -2.44 33.82
C LEU A 189 16.13 -3.62 33.96
N PHE A 190 17.30 -3.57 33.33
CA PHE A 190 18.30 -4.65 33.43
C PHE A 190 18.91 -4.78 34.83
N LYS A 191 19.11 -3.69 35.57
CA LYS A 191 19.48 -3.73 37.00
C LYS A 191 18.40 -4.38 37.85
N THR A 192 17.13 -4.16 37.51
CA THR A 192 15.99 -4.80 38.20
C THR A 192 15.96 -6.30 37.94
N ILE A 193 16.27 -6.73 36.72
CA ILE A 193 16.44 -8.14 36.36
C ILE A 193 17.62 -8.77 37.07
N HIS A 194 18.76 -8.06 37.19
CA HIS A 194 19.90 -8.53 37.98
C HIS A 194 19.50 -8.80 39.43
N ARG A 195 18.69 -7.92 40.04
CA ARG A 195 18.12 -8.16 41.37
C ARG A 195 17.22 -9.40 41.41
N PHE A 196 16.41 -9.64 40.38
CA PHE A 196 15.62 -10.88 40.26
C PHE A 196 16.48 -12.12 40.07
N SER A 197 17.66 -12.00 39.46
CA SER A 197 18.57 -13.13 39.24
C SER A 197 19.11 -13.75 40.52
N GLN A 198 18.97 -13.04 41.64
CA GLN A 198 19.34 -13.52 42.97
C GLN A 198 18.25 -14.40 43.60
N ARG A 199 17.04 -14.42 43.01
CA ARG A 199 15.85 -15.10 43.56
C ARG A 199 15.16 -16.03 42.56
N GLU A 200 15.30 -15.78 41.26
CA GLU A 200 14.67 -16.53 40.17
C GLU A 200 15.72 -16.91 39.12
N THR A 201 15.48 -18.02 38.40
CA THR A 201 16.34 -18.44 37.29
C THR A 201 16.17 -17.50 36.11
N ILE A 202 17.28 -16.95 35.60
CA ILE A 202 17.29 -16.08 34.42
C ILE A 202 17.96 -16.80 33.26
N TYR A 203 17.46 -16.54 32.05
CA TYR A 203 17.88 -17.13 30.78
C TYR A 203 19.22 -16.58 30.24
N VAL A 204 20.05 -15.96 31.11
CA VAL A 204 21.36 -15.37 30.80
C VAL A 204 22.29 -15.56 32.01
N SER A 205 23.58 -15.84 31.78
CA SER A 205 24.56 -15.93 32.88
C SER A 205 24.64 -14.63 33.68
N SER A 206 24.56 -14.74 35.02
CA SER A 206 24.66 -13.61 35.95
C SER A 206 26.00 -12.85 35.80
N VAL A 207 27.09 -13.55 35.48
CA VAL A 207 28.40 -12.94 35.23
C VAL A 207 28.39 -12.09 33.95
N ASN A 208 27.78 -12.61 32.89
CA ASN A 208 27.66 -11.89 31.61
C ASN A 208 26.73 -10.69 31.73
N LEU A 209 25.62 -10.82 32.46
CA LEU A 209 24.69 -9.72 32.73
C LEU A 209 25.37 -8.61 33.54
N THR A 210 26.10 -8.94 34.60
CA THR A 210 26.83 -7.97 35.42
C THR A 210 27.87 -7.22 34.58
N ARG A 211 28.69 -7.97 33.83
CA ARG A 211 29.70 -7.39 32.93
C ARG A 211 29.08 -6.50 31.86
N TRP A 212 27.94 -6.91 31.29
CA TRP A 212 27.24 -6.13 30.27
C TRP A 212 26.66 -4.83 30.84
N ILE A 213 26.05 -4.86 32.03
CA ILE A 213 25.56 -3.65 32.72
C ILE A 213 26.72 -2.69 33.03
N GLU A 214 27.87 -3.19 33.47
CA GLU A 214 29.07 -2.37 33.70
C GLU A 214 29.62 -1.73 32.42
N ILE A 215 29.65 -2.46 31.31
CA ILE A 215 30.11 -1.93 30.01
C ILE A 215 29.11 -0.87 29.51
N LYS A 216 27.81 -1.15 29.56
CA LYS A 216 26.78 -0.23 29.08
C LYS A 216 26.66 1.01 29.97
N SER A 217 26.72 0.88 31.29
CA SER A 217 26.71 2.04 32.20
C SER A 217 27.89 3.00 32.00
N ARG A 218 29.03 2.51 31.49
CA ARG A 218 30.19 3.35 31.12
C ARG A 218 30.08 3.98 29.73
N THR A 219 29.25 3.43 28.85
CA THR A 219 29.11 3.85 27.45
C THR A 219 27.83 4.62 27.17
N VAL A 220 26.82 4.54 28.05
CA VAL A 220 25.67 5.45 28.03
C VAL A 220 26.20 6.85 28.29
N THR A 221 26.30 7.64 27.22
CA THR A 221 26.53 9.06 27.34
C THR A 221 25.37 9.66 28.11
N LEU A 222 25.66 10.55 29.05
CA LEU A 222 24.70 11.46 29.66
C LEU A 222 24.20 12.48 28.60
N ASP A 223 23.74 12.02 27.43
CA ASP A 223 23.01 12.84 26.46
C ASP A 223 21.55 13.05 26.88
N ASP A 224 21.25 12.90 28.17
CA ASP A 224 19.96 13.20 28.78
C ASP A 224 19.72 14.71 28.98
N GLU A 225 20.71 15.57 28.68
CA GLU A 225 20.47 17.02 28.59
C GLU A 225 19.70 17.43 27.33
N TYR A 226 19.69 16.63 26.26
CA TYR A 226 18.98 16.97 25.03
C TYR A 226 17.43 16.91 25.14
N CYS A 227 16.91 16.33 26.23
CA CYS A 227 15.48 16.23 26.53
C CYS A 227 15.01 17.20 27.63
N LYS A 228 15.90 18.01 28.21
CA LYS A 228 15.57 19.06 29.19
C LYS A 228 15.62 20.48 28.62
N GLY A 229 15.87 20.63 27.32
CA GLY A 229 15.73 21.90 26.63
C GLY A 229 14.25 22.29 26.50
N ILE A 230 13.97 23.60 26.58
CA ILE A 230 12.65 24.19 26.29
C ILE A 230 12.11 23.55 25.00
N VAL A 231 11.00 22.81 25.11
CA VAL A 231 10.32 22.22 23.94
C VAL A 231 9.73 23.39 23.16
N ILE A 232 10.45 23.87 22.15
CA ILE A 232 9.91 24.82 21.20
C ILE A 232 8.83 24.05 20.43
N PRO A 233 7.56 24.47 20.48
CA PRO A 233 6.50 23.76 19.79
C PRO A 233 6.81 23.69 18.30
N LEU A 234 6.81 22.48 17.76
CA LEU A 234 6.97 22.24 16.34
C LEU A 234 5.77 22.84 15.61
N THR A 235 6.02 23.77 14.69
CA THR A 235 4.99 24.33 13.80
C THR A 235 5.07 23.65 12.42
N ASN A 236 3.99 23.69 11.65
CA ASN A 236 3.98 23.12 10.29
C ASN A 236 5.08 23.73 9.38
N GLN A 237 5.38 25.04 9.51
CA GLN A 237 6.48 25.67 8.79
C GLN A 237 7.86 25.08 9.15
N ARG A 238 8.12 24.85 10.45
CA ARG A 238 9.37 24.24 10.90
C ARG A 238 9.47 22.77 10.49
N LEU A 239 8.35 22.03 10.52
CA LEU A 239 8.28 20.66 10.01
C LEU A 239 8.70 20.61 8.53
N ARG A 240 8.14 21.48 7.68
CA ARG A 240 8.53 21.57 6.27
C ARG A 240 9.99 21.97 6.07
N GLY A 241 10.50 22.90 6.88
CA GLY A 241 11.91 23.26 6.86
C GLY A 241 12.82 22.07 7.19
N LEU A 242 12.42 21.19 8.11
CA LEU A 242 13.16 19.99 8.47
C LEU A 242 13.08 18.89 7.39
N ILE A 243 11.95 18.77 6.70
CA ILE A 243 11.81 17.87 5.54
C ILE A 243 12.70 18.35 4.40
N ALA A 244 12.67 19.65 4.08
CA ALA A 244 13.50 20.26 3.04
C ALA A 244 15.01 20.20 3.36
N ALA A 245 15.37 20.14 4.65
CA ALA A 245 16.75 19.98 5.09
C ALA A 245 17.30 18.55 4.94
N ASP A 246 16.47 17.60 4.48
CA ASP A 246 16.86 16.24 4.08
C ASP A 246 17.65 15.47 5.16
N ASN A 247 17.27 15.66 6.43
CA ASN A 247 17.95 15.02 7.57
C ASN A 247 16.95 14.26 8.44
N VAL A 248 16.81 12.96 8.16
CA VAL A 248 15.87 12.07 8.87
C VAL A 248 16.13 12.00 10.37
N GLN A 249 17.38 11.96 10.81
CA GLN A 249 17.69 11.82 12.24
C GLN A 249 17.21 13.04 13.02
N LYS A 250 17.50 14.25 12.52
CA LYS A 250 17.04 15.50 13.14
C LYS A 250 15.51 15.60 13.12
N LEU A 251 14.89 15.30 11.99
CA LEU A 251 13.43 15.28 11.86
C LEU A 251 12.78 14.30 12.85
N HIS A 252 13.33 13.09 12.96
CA HIS A 252 12.79 12.06 13.85
C HIS A 252 12.92 12.43 15.32
N VAL A 253 14.05 13.03 15.72
CA VAL A 253 14.28 13.50 17.09
C VAL A 253 13.30 14.62 17.44
N GLU A 254 13.10 15.58 16.54
CA GLU A 254 12.17 16.69 16.75
C GLU A 254 10.71 16.22 16.86
N LEU A 255 10.29 15.24 16.05
CA LEU A 255 8.97 14.63 16.15
C LEU A 255 8.76 13.90 17.48
N ILE A 256 9.75 13.13 17.95
CA ILE A 256 9.67 12.45 19.24
C ILE A 256 9.62 13.45 20.40
N LYS A 257 10.45 14.50 20.38
CA LYS A 257 10.48 15.53 21.42
C LYS A 257 9.15 16.27 21.57
N ASN A 258 8.44 16.47 20.46
CA ASN A 258 7.14 17.13 20.44
C ASN A 258 5.96 16.17 20.66
N GLY A 259 6.21 14.88 20.87
CA GLY A 259 5.15 13.88 21.09
C GLY A 259 4.35 13.55 19.83
N GLY A 260 4.85 13.85 18.63
CA GLY A 260 4.18 13.59 17.36
C GLY A 260 4.17 14.80 16.42
N PHE A 261 3.18 14.83 15.54
CA PHE A 261 2.99 15.91 14.57
C PHE A 261 2.35 17.15 15.22
N PRO A 262 2.67 18.36 14.72
CA PRO A 262 1.93 19.57 15.06
C PRO A 262 0.42 19.43 14.79
N LYS A 263 -0.42 20.01 15.64
CA LYS A 263 -1.89 19.95 15.49
C LYS A 263 -2.40 20.59 14.18
N ASP A 264 -1.64 21.51 13.62
CA ASP A 264 -1.93 22.23 12.36
C ASP A 264 -1.28 21.57 11.13
N THR A 265 -0.86 20.31 11.23
CA THR A 265 -0.17 19.61 10.13
C THR A 265 -1.11 19.33 8.96
N ASP A 266 -0.75 19.83 7.79
CA ASP A 266 -1.41 19.50 6.52
C ASP A 266 -0.80 18.21 5.94
N PHE A 267 -1.32 17.07 6.39
CA PHE A 267 -0.83 15.75 5.99
C PHE A 267 -0.93 15.49 4.48
N SER A 268 -1.85 16.16 3.77
CA SER A 268 -2.03 15.97 2.33
C SER A 268 -0.82 16.42 1.50
N LYS A 269 0.03 17.29 2.06
CA LYS A 269 1.23 17.82 1.38
C LYS A 269 2.53 17.23 1.91
N VAL A 270 2.49 16.59 3.06
CA VAL A 270 3.68 16.24 3.84
C VAL A 270 3.95 14.74 3.85
N VAL A 271 2.91 13.91 3.73
CA VAL A 271 3.03 12.46 3.92
C VAL A 271 3.88 11.80 2.85
N ASP A 272 3.67 12.13 1.58
CA ASP A 272 4.44 11.56 0.47
C ASP A 272 5.95 11.87 0.65
N GLU A 273 6.28 13.13 0.94
CA GLU A 273 7.66 13.58 1.16
C GLU A 273 8.31 12.89 2.38
N ILE A 274 7.61 12.83 3.51
CA ILE A 274 8.14 12.19 4.72
C ILE A 274 8.31 10.68 4.52
N ILE A 275 7.33 9.99 3.91
CA ILE A 275 7.42 8.54 3.69
C ILE A 275 8.60 8.24 2.77
N VAL A 276 8.76 8.97 1.66
CA VAL A 276 9.89 8.80 0.75
C VAL A 276 11.21 9.01 1.49
N LEU A 277 11.35 10.12 2.21
CA LEU A 277 12.54 10.46 2.97
C LEU A 277 12.92 9.36 3.98
N TYR A 278 11.94 8.82 4.71
CA TYR A 278 12.18 7.74 5.66
C TYR A 278 12.48 6.40 5.00
N LEU A 279 11.86 6.08 3.85
CA LEU A 279 12.16 4.85 3.12
C LEU A 279 13.59 4.82 2.60
N GLU A 280 14.14 5.99 2.21
CA GLU A 280 15.49 6.14 1.66
C GLU A 280 16.57 6.17 2.74
N GLN A 281 16.39 6.96 3.81
CA GLN A 281 17.48 7.28 4.73
C GLN A 281 17.29 6.74 6.15
N ALA A 282 16.07 6.36 6.55
CA ALA A 282 15.82 5.91 7.93
C ALA A 282 16.25 4.46 8.15
N ASN A 283 16.65 4.16 9.38
CA ASN A 283 16.61 2.78 9.85
C ASN A 283 15.14 2.31 9.98
N PHE A 284 14.91 1.00 9.92
CA PHE A 284 13.55 0.48 9.95
C PHE A 284 12.83 0.78 11.27
N GLY A 285 13.57 0.87 12.39
CA GLY A 285 13.01 1.28 13.68
C GLY A 285 12.41 2.69 13.66
N TYR A 286 13.05 3.66 13.01
CA TYR A 286 12.52 5.02 12.87
C TYR A 286 11.34 5.07 11.91
N LEU A 287 11.39 4.34 10.79
CA LEU A 287 10.24 4.17 9.89
C LEU A 287 9.04 3.58 10.64
N HIS A 288 9.26 2.54 11.43
CA HIS A 288 8.20 1.90 12.21
C HIS A 288 7.55 2.87 13.21
N LYS A 289 8.36 3.63 13.97
CA LYS A 289 7.88 4.68 14.87
C LYS A 289 7.09 5.76 14.13
N LEU A 290 7.56 6.19 12.96
CA LEU A 290 6.85 7.13 12.11
C LEU A 290 5.47 6.58 11.71
N LEU A 291 5.36 5.31 11.33
CA LEU A 291 4.09 4.70 10.95
C LEU A 291 3.09 4.66 12.11
N HIS A 292 3.55 4.43 13.34
CA HIS A 292 2.66 4.55 14.51
C HIS A 292 2.23 6.01 14.76
N MET A 293 3.13 6.99 14.60
CA MET A 293 2.76 8.42 14.70
C MET A 293 1.76 8.83 13.62
N LEU A 294 1.95 8.39 12.38
CA LEU A 294 1.03 8.62 11.27
C LEU A 294 -0.32 7.91 11.50
N SER A 295 -0.30 6.68 12.00
CA SER A 295 -1.51 5.92 12.34
C SER A 295 -2.34 6.65 13.40
N GLN A 296 -1.70 7.17 14.46
CA GLN A 296 -2.39 8.00 15.45
C GLN A 296 -2.95 9.28 14.84
N ALA A 297 -2.21 9.95 13.95
CA ALA A 297 -2.70 11.15 13.26
C ALA A 297 -3.82 10.86 12.24
N THR A 298 -3.93 9.64 11.71
CA THR A 298 -5.07 9.21 10.88
C THR A 298 -6.34 8.94 11.71
N GLU A 299 -6.23 8.82 13.04
CA GLU A 299 -7.39 8.69 13.91
C GLU A 299 -8.11 10.05 13.99
N PRO A 300 -9.45 10.10 13.80
CA PRO A 300 -10.18 11.36 13.73
C PRO A 300 -10.19 12.09 15.08
N GLU A 301 -9.45 13.20 15.19
CA GLU A 301 -9.37 14.03 16.40
C GLU A 301 -10.68 14.78 16.73
N ALA A 302 -11.61 14.93 15.78
CA ALA A 302 -12.85 15.66 15.98
C ALA A 302 -14.08 14.73 15.86
N TYR A 303 -14.78 14.59 16.97
CA TYR A 303 -16.03 13.84 17.09
C TYR A 303 -17.23 14.46 16.35
N ASN A 304 -17.07 15.56 15.59
CA ASN A 304 -18.20 16.36 15.08
C ASN A 304 -18.22 16.74 13.58
N ASP A 305 -17.11 16.84 12.83
CA ASP A 305 -17.17 17.52 11.51
C ASP A 305 -16.61 16.70 10.33
N VAL A 306 -17.27 15.62 9.88
CA VAL A 306 -16.89 14.97 8.60
C VAL A 306 -18.03 14.20 7.92
N GLU A 307 -19.26 14.73 7.87
CA GLU A 307 -20.33 14.07 7.08
C GLU A 307 -20.47 14.53 5.62
N GLU A 308 -19.74 15.55 5.14
CA GLU A 308 -20.07 16.17 3.83
C GLU A 308 -18.94 16.48 2.82
N SER A 309 -17.70 16.00 2.98
CA SER A 309 -16.70 16.14 1.90
C SER A 309 -16.42 14.82 1.17
N SER A 310 -16.47 14.87 -0.17
CA SER A 310 -16.20 13.74 -1.08
C SER A 310 -14.73 13.30 -1.10
N LYS A 311 -13.88 13.94 -0.29
CA LYS A 311 -12.50 13.55 0.01
C LYS A 311 -12.39 13.36 1.51
N ASN A 312 -12.34 12.12 2.00
CA ASN A 312 -12.09 11.83 3.42
C ASN A 312 -10.77 12.51 3.84
N PRO A 313 -10.76 13.54 4.71
CA PRO A 313 -9.54 14.25 5.12
C PRO A 313 -8.61 13.43 6.04
N HIS A 314 -8.90 12.14 6.24
CA HIS A 314 -8.26 11.27 7.24
C HIS A 314 -7.58 10.02 6.66
N ASN A 315 -7.36 9.96 5.35
CA ASN A 315 -6.70 8.81 4.72
C ASN A 315 -5.55 9.27 3.83
N PHE A 316 -4.59 9.97 4.43
CA PHE A 316 -3.41 10.50 3.74
C PHE A 316 -2.35 9.41 3.47
N VAL A 317 -2.38 8.29 4.20
CA VAL A 317 -1.59 7.10 3.85
C VAL A 317 -2.41 6.23 2.92
N GLU A 318 -2.07 6.25 1.63
CA GLU A 318 -2.71 5.43 0.62
C GLU A 318 -2.06 4.03 0.48
N ASN A 319 -2.76 3.12 -0.21
CA ASN A 319 -2.35 1.72 -0.32
C ASN A 319 -0.98 1.53 -1.01
N PHE A 320 -0.62 2.40 -1.96
CA PHE A 320 0.66 2.32 -2.63
C PHE A 320 1.84 2.62 -1.69
N HIS A 321 1.66 3.51 -0.69
CA HIS A 321 2.66 3.75 0.35
C HIS A 321 2.97 2.47 1.13
N LEU A 322 1.91 1.73 1.52
CA LEU A 322 2.08 0.48 2.26
C LEU A 322 2.86 -0.58 1.44
N LEU A 323 2.62 -0.65 0.13
CA LEU A 323 3.36 -1.54 -0.77
C LEU A 323 4.85 -1.14 -0.86
N HIS A 324 5.17 0.15 -0.89
CA HIS A 324 6.56 0.62 -0.84
C HIS A 324 7.24 0.30 0.50
N ILE A 325 6.52 0.42 1.61
CA ILE A 325 7.00 0.04 2.94
C ILE A 325 7.27 -1.47 3.00
N LEU A 326 6.37 -2.30 2.47
CA LEU A 326 6.57 -3.75 2.38
C LEU A 326 7.80 -4.09 1.52
N HIS A 327 7.98 -3.41 0.40
CA HIS A 327 9.17 -3.57 -0.43
C HIS A 327 10.46 -3.22 0.33
N ARG A 328 10.47 -2.12 1.10
CA ARG A 328 11.62 -1.77 1.94
C ARG A 328 11.87 -2.81 3.04
N LYS A 329 10.82 -3.33 3.68
CA LYS A 329 10.93 -4.39 4.69
C LYS A 329 11.51 -5.67 4.09
N PHE A 330 11.09 -6.05 2.89
CA PHE A 330 11.65 -7.19 2.19
C PHE A 330 13.16 -7.02 1.93
N ILE A 331 13.60 -5.83 1.52
CA ILE A 331 15.04 -5.53 1.32
C ILE A 331 15.83 -5.68 2.64
N GLU A 332 15.25 -5.25 3.77
CA GLU A 332 15.89 -5.39 5.10
C GLU A 332 16.00 -6.86 5.54
N ILE A 333 14.95 -7.66 5.34
CA ILE A 333 14.92 -9.09 5.66
C ILE A 333 15.96 -9.86 4.83
N GLY A 334 16.23 -9.39 3.60
CA GLY A 334 17.15 -10.01 2.67
C GLY A 334 16.54 -11.20 1.92
N TYR A 335 17.15 -11.56 0.77
CA TYR A 335 16.62 -12.57 -0.16
C TYR A 335 16.50 -13.99 0.43
N SER A 336 17.22 -14.29 1.51
CA SER A 336 17.15 -15.58 2.22
C SER A 336 16.20 -15.57 3.42
N GLY A 337 15.60 -14.42 3.74
CA GLY A 337 14.76 -14.31 4.92
C GLY A 337 13.36 -14.89 4.71
N ASP A 338 12.70 -15.18 5.83
CA ASP A 338 11.41 -15.85 5.83
C ASP A 338 10.29 -14.89 5.39
N LEU A 339 9.63 -15.20 4.27
CA LEU A 339 8.48 -14.44 3.77
C LEU A 339 7.29 -14.44 4.75
N SER A 340 7.26 -15.36 5.72
CA SER A 340 6.27 -15.35 6.80
C SER A 340 6.32 -14.06 7.62
N VAL A 341 7.52 -13.52 7.88
CA VAL A 341 7.71 -12.24 8.58
C VAL A 341 7.12 -11.09 7.78
N LEU A 342 7.23 -11.14 6.45
CA LEU A 342 6.66 -10.11 5.58
C LEU A 342 5.12 -10.18 5.54
N ASP A 343 4.54 -11.38 5.58
CA ASP A 343 3.09 -11.57 5.67
C ASP A 343 2.52 -11.07 7.01
N GLU A 344 3.19 -11.37 8.12
CA GLU A 344 2.84 -10.84 9.45
C GLU A 344 2.92 -9.30 9.47
N TYR A 345 3.96 -8.74 8.86
CA TYR A 345 4.11 -7.29 8.79
C TYR A 345 3.04 -6.64 7.89
N ALA A 346 2.62 -7.30 6.81
CA ALA A 346 1.51 -6.83 5.99
C ALA A 346 0.19 -6.78 6.78
N LYS A 347 -0.06 -7.77 7.65
CA LYS A 347 -1.20 -7.76 8.58
C LYS A 347 -1.10 -6.59 9.55
N GLU A 348 0.07 -6.33 10.10
CA GLU A 348 0.29 -5.21 11.01
C GLU A 348 0.03 -3.86 10.33
N LEU A 349 0.60 -3.63 9.14
CA LEU A 349 0.35 -2.40 8.37
C LEU A 349 -1.13 -2.20 8.08
N ARG A 350 -1.86 -3.30 7.81
CA ARG A 350 -3.31 -3.27 7.60
C ARG A 350 -4.07 -2.88 8.87
N LEU A 351 -3.61 -3.31 10.05
CA LEU A 351 -4.17 -2.91 11.33
C LEU A 351 -3.88 -1.42 11.64
N LEU A 352 -2.69 -0.92 11.29
CA LEU A 352 -2.33 0.48 11.45
C LEU A 352 -3.13 1.41 10.53
N PHE A 353 -3.39 0.97 9.29
CA PHE A 353 -4.05 1.76 8.25
C PHE A 353 -5.20 0.97 7.60
N PRO A 354 -6.31 0.73 8.33
CA PRO A 354 -7.40 -0.12 7.83
C PRO A 354 -8.10 0.45 6.60
N ARG A 355 -8.03 1.77 6.39
CA ARG A 355 -8.67 2.46 5.27
C ARG A 355 -7.78 2.60 4.03
N ALA A 356 -6.49 2.26 4.12
CA ALA A 356 -5.55 2.33 2.99
C ALA A 356 -5.72 1.12 2.07
N THR A 357 -6.91 0.94 1.49
CA THR A 357 -7.24 -0.16 0.57
C THR A 357 -6.97 0.22 -0.88
N ALA A 358 -6.85 -0.77 -1.77
CA ALA A 358 -6.68 -0.51 -3.20
C ALA A 358 -7.90 0.25 -3.78
N ASP A 359 -7.71 1.52 -4.11
CA ASP A 359 -8.72 2.44 -4.66
C ASP A 359 -8.52 2.60 -6.18
N PRO A 360 -9.60 2.64 -7.00
CA PRO A 360 -9.51 2.96 -8.42
C PRO A 360 -8.79 4.28 -8.75
N SER A 361 -8.87 5.29 -7.87
CA SER A 361 -8.21 6.59 -8.05
C SER A 361 -6.68 6.51 -7.99
N THR A 362 -6.14 5.59 -7.20
CA THR A 362 -4.70 5.37 -6.97
C THR A 362 -4.19 4.10 -7.66
N LEU A 363 -5.00 3.52 -8.55
CA LEU A 363 -4.76 2.22 -9.18
C LEU A 363 -3.39 2.16 -9.83
N TYR A 364 -3.02 3.23 -10.54
CA TYR A 364 -1.76 3.30 -11.27
C TYR A 364 -0.53 3.25 -10.34
N GLN A 365 -0.51 4.07 -9.29
CA GLN A 365 0.59 4.08 -8.32
C GLN A 365 0.69 2.73 -7.62
N THR A 366 -0.47 2.17 -7.27
CA THR A 366 -0.59 0.83 -6.66
C THR A 366 -0.01 -0.24 -7.58
N VAL A 367 -0.29 -0.18 -8.89
CA VAL A 367 0.26 -1.09 -9.90
C VAL A 367 1.77 -0.96 -9.99
N GLY A 368 2.31 0.26 -10.02
CA GLY A 368 3.75 0.50 -9.99
C GLY A 368 4.42 -0.06 -8.74
N ALA A 369 3.79 0.13 -7.57
CA ALA A 369 4.32 -0.30 -6.29
C ALA A 369 4.35 -1.83 -6.16
N TYR A 370 3.26 -2.54 -6.49
CA TYR A 370 3.30 -4.02 -6.42
C TYR A 370 4.23 -4.62 -7.48
N ARG A 371 4.34 -4.04 -8.69
CA ARG A 371 5.29 -4.54 -9.70
C ARG A 371 6.72 -4.47 -9.20
N THR A 372 7.07 -3.37 -8.52
CA THR A 372 8.38 -3.19 -7.90
C THR A 372 8.63 -4.25 -6.82
N LEU A 373 7.64 -4.49 -5.95
CA LEU A 373 7.70 -5.53 -4.92
C LEU A 373 7.88 -6.93 -5.51
N PHE A 374 7.05 -7.35 -6.47
CA PHE A 374 7.14 -8.67 -7.10
C PHE A 374 8.40 -8.83 -7.95
N LYS A 375 8.95 -7.74 -8.49
CA LYS A 375 10.28 -7.75 -9.14
C LYS A 375 11.39 -8.06 -8.15
N ALA A 376 11.33 -7.53 -6.94
CA ALA A 376 12.29 -7.87 -5.89
C ALA A 376 12.11 -9.31 -5.39
N LEU A 377 10.86 -9.77 -5.20
CA LEU A 377 10.55 -11.13 -4.74
C LEU A 377 10.96 -12.21 -5.75
N LEU A 378 10.73 -11.97 -7.05
CA LEU A 378 11.01 -12.91 -8.13
C LEU A 378 12.34 -12.59 -8.83
N HIS A 379 13.37 -12.28 -8.04
CA HIS A 379 14.68 -11.93 -8.57
C HIS A 379 15.37 -13.13 -9.26
N GLU A 380 15.98 -12.88 -10.43
CA GLU A 380 16.42 -13.93 -11.36
C GLU A 380 17.40 -14.94 -10.77
N LYS A 381 18.31 -14.48 -9.89
CA LYS A 381 19.38 -15.31 -9.35
C LYS A 381 18.97 -16.22 -8.18
N THR A 382 17.78 -16.03 -7.62
CA THR A 382 17.37 -16.66 -6.35
C THR A 382 16.05 -17.42 -6.46
N LEU A 383 15.39 -17.40 -7.62
CA LEU A 383 14.08 -18.01 -7.78
C LEU A 383 14.18 -19.55 -7.81
N THR A 384 13.59 -20.19 -6.80
CA THR A 384 13.41 -21.65 -6.70
C THR A 384 11.92 -21.98 -6.62
N LYS A 385 11.54 -23.25 -6.82
CA LYS A 385 10.14 -23.69 -6.70
C LYS A 385 9.57 -23.44 -5.30
N GLU A 386 10.37 -23.67 -4.26
CA GLU A 386 9.97 -23.41 -2.87
C GLU A 386 9.72 -21.92 -2.61
N LEU A 387 10.60 -21.05 -3.11
CA LEU A 387 10.41 -19.61 -2.98
C LEU A 387 9.16 -19.15 -3.75
N LEU A 388 8.93 -19.70 -4.94
CA LEU A 388 7.74 -19.42 -5.73
C LEU A 388 6.46 -19.76 -4.96
N ASP A 389 6.36 -20.94 -4.35
CA ASP A 389 5.18 -21.31 -3.56
C ASP A 389 4.97 -20.35 -2.36
N LYS A 390 6.06 -19.92 -1.70
CA LYS A 390 5.98 -18.89 -0.64
C LYS A 390 5.52 -17.53 -1.19
N VAL A 391 5.99 -17.11 -2.36
CA VAL A 391 5.55 -15.87 -3.02
C VAL A 391 4.08 -15.93 -3.40
N ILE A 392 3.58 -17.07 -3.89
CA ILE A 392 2.15 -17.27 -4.19
C ILE A 392 1.29 -17.24 -2.91
N ASN A 393 1.79 -17.78 -1.80
CA ASN A 393 1.11 -17.66 -0.49
C ASN A 393 1.09 -16.22 0.02
N PHE A 394 2.19 -15.49 -0.14
CA PHE A 394 2.23 -14.06 0.19
C PHE A 394 1.28 -13.23 -0.69
N PHE A 395 1.21 -13.55 -1.99
CA PHE A 395 0.22 -12.97 -2.91
C PHE A 395 -1.22 -13.19 -2.42
N ASP A 396 -1.55 -14.40 -1.95
CA ASP A 396 -2.85 -14.70 -1.32
C ASP A 396 -3.12 -13.80 -0.10
N GLY A 397 -2.12 -13.63 0.76
CA GLY A 397 -2.19 -12.73 1.92
C GLY A 397 -2.51 -11.29 1.52
N LEU A 398 -1.84 -10.77 0.48
CA LEU A 398 -2.08 -9.42 -0.03
C LEU A 398 -3.46 -9.24 -0.64
N VAL A 399 -3.97 -10.23 -1.37
CA VAL A 399 -5.34 -10.19 -1.94
C VAL A 399 -6.37 -10.20 -0.81
N ARG A 400 -6.26 -11.12 0.16
CA ARG A 400 -7.19 -11.20 1.31
C ARG A 400 -7.21 -9.93 2.15
N GLN A 401 -6.07 -9.28 2.29
CA GLN A 401 -5.93 -8.02 3.03
C GLN A 401 -6.27 -6.78 2.18
N SER A 402 -6.81 -6.95 0.96
CA SER A 402 -7.22 -5.84 0.08
C SER A 402 -6.09 -4.87 -0.32
N TYR A 403 -4.84 -5.37 -0.38
CA TYR A 403 -3.72 -4.62 -0.97
C TYR A 403 -3.76 -4.63 -2.49
N LEU A 404 -4.29 -5.69 -3.09
CA LEU A 404 -4.37 -5.87 -4.53
C LEU A 404 -5.84 -5.88 -4.95
N ASN A 405 -6.18 -5.01 -5.91
CA ASN A 405 -7.46 -5.07 -6.59
C ASN A 405 -7.25 -5.76 -7.94
N LEU A 406 -7.66 -7.02 -8.02
CA LEU A 406 -7.50 -7.85 -9.22
C LEU A 406 -8.63 -7.53 -10.21
N HIS A 407 -8.29 -6.78 -11.25
CA HIS A 407 -9.19 -6.46 -12.35
C HIS A 407 -8.89 -7.30 -13.59
N THR A 408 -9.82 -7.37 -14.54
CA THR A 408 -9.67 -8.16 -15.79
C THR A 408 -8.43 -7.82 -16.62
N ASN A 409 -7.90 -6.60 -16.50
CA ASN A 409 -6.70 -6.15 -17.22
C ASN A 409 -5.43 -6.23 -16.36
N GLU A 410 -5.40 -7.10 -15.34
CA GLU A 410 -4.26 -7.17 -14.43
C GLU A 410 -2.99 -7.63 -15.13
N THR A 411 -1.86 -7.19 -14.60
CA THR A 411 -0.54 -7.39 -15.21
C THR A 411 0.42 -8.16 -14.32
N ILE A 412 -0.03 -8.59 -13.15
CA ILE A 412 0.77 -9.38 -12.22
C ILE A 412 0.87 -10.83 -12.66
N SER A 413 -0.20 -11.46 -13.18
CA SER A 413 -0.12 -12.84 -13.66
C SER A 413 0.77 -13.01 -14.90
N PRO A 414 0.71 -12.15 -15.95
CA PRO A 414 1.70 -12.18 -17.03
C PRO A 414 3.12 -12.02 -16.51
N TYR A 415 3.34 -11.07 -15.59
CA TYR A 415 4.66 -10.83 -15.03
C TYR A 415 5.23 -12.05 -14.29
N ILE A 416 4.44 -12.67 -13.40
CA ILE A 416 4.85 -13.85 -12.63
C ILE A 416 5.11 -15.02 -13.59
N VAL A 417 4.19 -15.30 -14.52
CA VAL A 417 4.29 -16.45 -15.43
C VAL A 417 5.51 -16.31 -16.34
N ARG A 418 5.76 -15.12 -16.92
CA ARG A 418 6.96 -14.85 -17.73
C ARG A 418 8.24 -15.11 -16.94
N ARG A 419 8.30 -14.66 -15.68
CA ARG A 419 9.47 -14.86 -14.81
C ARG A 419 9.71 -16.34 -14.50
N VAL A 420 8.66 -17.05 -14.11
CA VAL A 420 8.74 -18.49 -13.82
C VAL A 420 9.12 -19.27 -15.08
N LEU A 421 8.55 -18.94 -16.22
CA LEU A 421 8.84 -19.57 -17.50
C LEU A 421 10.33 -19.44 -17.86
N ASN A 422 10.89 -18.24 -17.75
CA ASN A 422 12.28 -17.97 -18.12
C ASN A 422 13.31 -18.65 -17.19
N ILE A 423 12.96 -18.90 -15.92
CA ILE A 423 13.92 -19.38 -14.91
C ILE A 423 13.68 -20.85 -14.53
N LEU A 424 12.44 -21.21 -14.20
CA LEU A 424 12.04 -22.53 -13.70
C LEU A 424 11.43 -23.43 -14.80
N GLY A 425 11.25 -22.88 -16.00
CA GLY A 425 10.82 -23.61 -17.18
C GLY A 425 9.30 -23.81 -17.31
N TRP A 426 8.93 -24.46 -18.41
CA TRP A 426 7.56 -24.62 -18.90
C TRP A 426 6.59 -25.21 -17.88
N ASN A 427 6.91 -26.38 -17.30
CA ASN A 427 5.99 -27.12 -16.43
C ASN A 427 5.61 -26.30 -15.20
N THR A 428 6.60 -25.68 -14.55
CA THR A 428 6.37 -24.83 -13.38
C THR A 428 5.56 -23.59 -13.73
N ALA A 429 5.77 -23.00 -14.91
CA ALA A 429 5.01 -21.83 -15.36
C ALA A 429 3.53 -22.18 -15.62
N VAL A 430 3.27 -23.33 -16.25
CA VAL A 430 1.90 -23.83 -16.47
C VAL A 430 1.20 -24.16 -15.15
N GLU A 431 1.87 -24.85 -14.22
CA GLU A 431 1.34 -25.11 -12.87
C GLU A 431 0.97 -23.80 -12.15
N THR A 432 1.84 -22.79 -12.24
CA THR A 432 1.62 -21.48 -11.62
C THR A 432 0.45 -20.73 -12.25
N TRP A 433 0.38 -20.73 -13.58
CA TRP A 433 -0.73 -20.13 -14.31
C TRP A 433 -2.07 -20.79 -13.95
N LEU A 434 -2.15 -22.12 -13.93
CA LEU A 434 -3.36 -22.84 -13.54
C LEU A 434 -3.78 -22.50 -12.10
N LYS A 435 -2.84 -22.49 -11.14
CA LYS A 435 -3.12 -22.07 -9.76
C LYS A 435 -3.69 -20.65 -9.68
N LEU A 436 -3.14 -19.70 -10.45
CA LEU A 436 -3.61 -18.31 -10.47
C LEU A 436 -5.00 -18.19 -11.13
N GLN A 437 -5.24 -18.94 -12.20
CA GLN A 437 -6.52 -19.00 -12.89
C GLN A 437 -7.62 -19.59 -12.01
N GLU A 438 -7.38 -20.77 -11.42
CA GLU A 438 -8.39 -21.48 -10.61
C GLU A 438 -8.74 -20.72 -9.33
N LYS A 439 -7.76 -20.11 -8.66
CA LYS A 439 -7.96 -19.48 -7.34
C LYS A 439 -8.43 -18.03 -7.42
N TYR A 440 -7.99 -17.28 -8.43
CA TYR A 440 -8.21 -15.83 -8.51
C TYR A 440 -8.81 -15.38 -9.85
N HIS A 441 -9.17 -16.31 -10.74
CA HIS A 441 -9.66 -16.02 -12.09
C HIS A 441 -8.70 -15.15 -12.92
N LEU A 442 -7.38 -15.34 -12.71
CA LEU A 442 -6.34 -14.61 -13.42
C LEU A 442 -5.81 -15.39 -14.62
N SER A 443 -6.44 -15.18 -15.78
CA SER A 443 -6.07 -15.88 -17.01
C SER A 443 -5.03 -15.15 -17.88
N ASN A 444 -4.71 -13.88 -17.59
CA ASN A 444 -3.86 -13.06 -18.47
C ASN A 444 -2.44 -13.63 -18.65
N GLY A 445 -1.93 -14.40 -17.68
CA GLY A 445 -0.66 -15.12 -17.79
C GLY A 445 -0.56 -16.10 -18.97
N MET A 446 -1.69 -16.51 -19.52
CA MET A 446 -1.77 -17.29 -20.77
C MET A 446 -1.00 -16.66 -21.92
N LEU A 447 -0.99 -15.33 -22.01
CA LEU A 447 -0.34 -14.60 -23.11
C LEU A 447 1.15 -14.98 -23.23
N GLU A 448 1.86 -15.03 -22.10
CA GLU A 448 3.28 -15.35 -22.04
C GLU A 448 3.56 -16.81 -22.40
N LEU A 449 2.65 -17.73 -22.02
CA LEU A 449 2.73 -19.14 -22.39
C LEU A 449 2.50 -19.34 -23.89
N LEU A 450 1.55 -18.62 -24.49
CA LEU A 450 1.30 -18.66 -25.93
C LEU A 450 2.50 -18.14 -26.70
N ILE A 451 3.08 -17.01 -26.27
CA ILE A 451 4.29 -16.44 -26.90
C ILE A 451 5.43 -17.45 -26.90
N ASP A 452 5.73 -18.11 -25.78
CA ASP A 452 6.79 -19.15 -25.72
C ASP A 452 6.56 -20.28 -26.72
N VAL A 453 5.33 -20.81 -26.78
CA VAL A 453 5.01 -21.95 -27.65
C VAL A 453 5.07 -21.55 -29.13
N LEU A 454 4.57 -20.36 -29.46
CA LEU A 454 4.53 -19.84 -30.82
C LEU A 454 5.89 -19.37 -31.33
N THR A 455 6.84 -19.09 -30.44
CA THR A 455 8.22 -18.73 -30.80
C THR A 455 9.02 -19.94 -31.30
N ARG A 456 8.66 -21.16 -30.87
CA ARG A 456 9.39 -22.39 -31.25
C ARG A 456 9.18 -22.74 -32.72
N GLN A 457 10.23 -23.28 -33.35
CA GLN A 457 10.19 -23.81 -34.72
C GLN A 457 10.63 -25.29 -34.72
N PRO A 458 9.75 -26.25 -35.09
CA PRO A 458 8.32 -26.08 -35.38
C PRO A 458 7.51 -25.68 -34.14
N VAL A 459 6.31 -25.11 -34.34
CA VAL A 459 5.40 -24.75 -33.25
C VAL A 459 4.97 -26.01 -32.50
N ASP A 460 5.04 -25.98 -31.16
CA ASP A 460 4.57 -27.09 -30.33
C ASP A 460 3.03 -27.08 -30.24
N CYS A 461 2.39 -27.73 -31.22
CA CYS A 461 0.93 -27.82 -31.31
C CYS A 461 0.29 -28.49 -30.08
N HIS A 462 0.99 -29.41 -29.41
CA HIS A 462 0.45 -30.07 -28.22
C HIS A 462 0.33 -29.10 -27.05
N ARG A 463 1.41 -28.34 -26.76
CA ARG A 463 1.38 -27.30 -25.73
C ARG A 463 0.39 -26.19 -26.06
N LYS A 464 0.35 -25.76 -27.33
CA LYS A 464 -0.62 -24.75 -27.80
C LYS A 464 -2.04 -25.20 -27.50
N ASN A 465 -2.41 -26.40 -27.94
CA ASN A 465 -3.76 -26.93 -27.78
C ASN A 465 -4.12 -27.15 -26.30
N PHE A 466 -3.17 -27.58 -25.48
CA PHE A 466 -3.37 -27.73 -24.04
C PHE A 466 -3.77 -26.39 -23.38
N ILE A 467 -3.03 -25.32 -23.66
CA ILE A 467 -3.28 -23.98 -23.08
C ILE A 467 -4.65 -23.47 -23.54
N LEU A 468 -4.96 -23.57 -24.83
CA LEU A 468 -6.24 -23.13 -25.39
C LEU A 468 -7.42 -23.91 -24.81
N GLN A 469 -7.31 -25.23 -24.70
CA GLN A 469 -8.37 -26.07 -24.11
C GLN A 469 -8.59 -25.75 -22.63
N LYS A 470 -7.52 -25.56 -21.85
CA LYS A 470 -7.63 -25.20 -20.44
C LYS A 470 -8.17 -23.80 -20.23
N ALA A 471 -7.77 -22.83 -21.04
CA ALA A 471 -8.31 -21.48 -20.95
C ALA A 471 -9.82 -21.42 -21.28
N ARG A 472 -10.30 -22.26 -22.21
CA ARG A 472 -11.73 -22.36 -22.54
C ARG A 472 -12.61 -22.87 -21.39
N SER A 473 -12.03 -23.44 -20.34
CA SER A 473 -12.79 -23.78 -19.13
C SER A 473 -13.24 -22.56 -18.33
N ASP A 474 -12.51 -21.45 -18.43
CA ASP A 474 -12.75 -20.23 -17.64
C ASP A 474 -13.03 -18.97 -18.48
N LEU A 475 -12.64 -18.98 -19.76
CA LEU A 475 -12.79 -17.85 -20.69
C LEU A 475 -13.69 -18.19 -21.87
N SER A 476 -14.36 -17.17 -22.41
CA SER A 476 -15.11 -17.28 -23.67
C SER A 476 -14.18 -17.64 -24.83
N GLU A 477 -14.72 -18.32 -25.84
CA GLU A 477 -13.97 -18.65 -27.06
C GLU A 477 -13.44 -17.39 -27.76
N SER A 478 -14.25 -16.33 -27.80
CA SER A 478 -13.85 -15.00 -28.27
C SER A 478 -12.61 -14.47 -27.51
N ARG A 479 -12.61 -14.52 -26.18
CA ARG A 479 -11.49 -14.04 -25.37
C ARG A 479 -10.21 -14.84 -25.61
N VAL A 480 -10.34 -16.17 -25.70
CA VAL A 480 -9.21 -17.07 -25.98
C VAL A 480 -8.60 -16.80 -27.36
N ASN A 481 -9.44 -16.63 -28.38
CA ASN A 481 -8.97 -16.32 -29.73
C ASN A 481 -8.34 -14.92 -29.80
N ALA A 482 -8.82 -13.94 -29.03
CA ALA A 482 -8.19 -12.63 -28.90
C ALA A 482 -6.78 -12.71 -28.28
N PHE A 483 -6.59 -13.55 -27.26
CA PHE A 483 -5.25 -13.84 -26.69
C PHE A 483 -4.32 -14.48 -27.71
N LEU A 484 -4.82 -15.41 -28.51
CA LEU A 484 -4.04 -16.06 -29.55
C LEU A 484 -3.61 -15.06 -30.64
N ALA A 485 -4.54 -14.24 -31.11
CA ALA A 485 -4.27 -13.21 -32.12
C ALA A 485 -3.21 -12.22 -31.63
N ILE A 486 -3.34 -11.69 -30.41
CA ILE A 486 -2.36 -10.71 -29.91
C ILE A 486 -0.99 -11.34 -29.65
N ALA A 487 -0.91 -12.62 -29.28
CA ALA A 487 0.36 -13.35 -29.17
C ALA A 487 1.05 -13.47 -30.54
N TYR A 488 0.30 -13.73 -31.62
CA TYR A 488 0.84 -13.72 -32.98
C TYR A 488 1.34 -12.34 -33.41
N VAL A 489 0.60 -11.27 -33.11
CA VAL A 489 1.03 -9.89 -33.40
C VAL A 489 2.30 -9.53 -32.63
N GLN A 490 2.42 -9.93 -31.36
CA GLN A 490 3.65 -9.72 -30.58
C GLN A 490 4.88 -10.42 -31.17
N LEU A 491 4.66 -11.52 -31.92
CA LEU A 491 5.69 -12.27 -32.64
C LEU A 491 5.84 -11.84 -34.10
N GLN A 492 5.18 -10.76 -34.53
CA GLN A 492 5.17 -10.25 -35.92
C GLN A 492 4.64 -11.25 -36.95
N LYS A 493 3.78 -12.18 -36.52
CA LYS A 493 3.11 -13.20 -37.34
C LYS A 493 1.71 -12.70 -37.73
N TYR A 494 1.67 -11.65 -38.55
CA TYR A 494 0.45 -10.90 -38.81
C TYR A 494 -0.59 -11.69 -39.61
N ASP A 495 -0.15 -12.50 -40.58
CA ASP A 495 -1.04 -13.33 -41.40
C ASP A 495 -1.80 -14.36 -40.55
N GLU A 496 -1.09 -14.99 -39.60
CA GLU A 496 -1.72 -15.92 -38.65
C GLU A 496 -2.67 -15.21 -37.68
N ALA A 497 -2.35 -13.99 -37.27
CA ALA A 497 -3.25 -13.19 -36.43
C ALA A 497 -4.55 -12.83 -37.18
N GLU A 498 -4.45 -12.43 -38.44
CA GLU A 498 -5.60 -12.12 -39.30
C GLU A 498 -6.45 -13.36 -39.57
N ALA A 499 -5.83 -14.52 -39.83
CA ALA A 499 -6.55 -15.79 -39.97
C ALA A 499 -7.36 -16.12 -38.70
N VAL A 500 -6.76 -16.02 -37.52
CA VAL A 500 -7.46 -16.25 -36.24
C VAL A 500 -8.64 -15.29 -36.06
N LEU A 501 -8.48 -14.02 -36.41
CA LEU A 501 -9.52 -13.01 -36.21
C LEU A 501 -10.65 -13.10 -37.25
N SER A 502 -10.35 -13.48 -38.49
CA SER A 502 -11.34 -13.59 -39.56
C SER A 502 -12.16 -14.89 -39.50
N GLU A 503 -11.55 -16.01 -39.10
CA GLU A 503 -12.21 -17.32 -39.03
C GLU A 503 -13.14 -17.47 -37.82
N ASN A 504 -13.01 -16.61 -36.80
CA ASN A 504 -13.74 -16.73 -35.54
C ASN A 504 -14.69 -15.56 -35.31
N LYS A 505 -15.85 -15.81 -34.68
CA LYS A 505 -16.76 -14.74 -34.24
C LYS A 505 -16.27 -14.14 -32.93
N LEU A 506 -15.57 -13.01 -33.00
CA LEU A 506 -15.06 -12.30 -31.82
C LEU A 506 -16.01 -11.18 -31.35
N ASN A 507 -16.11 -11.04 -30.03
CA ASN A 507 -16.78 -9.92 -29.38
C ASN A 507 -15.82 -8.71 -29.39
N PRO A 508 -16.22 -7.55 -29.94
CA PRO A 508 -15.44 -6.32 -29.94
C PRO A 508 -14.90 -5.90 -28.56
N MET A 509 -15.67 -6.12 -27.50
CA MET A 509 -15.26 -5.77 -26.15
C MET A 509 -14.10 -6.63 -25.64
N ASP A 510 -14.01 -7.90 -26.04
CA ASP A 510 -12.88 -8.77 -25.68
C ASP A 510 -11.60 -8.26 -26.34
N LEU A 511 -11.68 -7.83 -27.60
CA LEU A 511 -10.56 -7.20 -28.33
C LEU A 511 -10.11 -5.90 -27.66
N ALA A 512 -11.05 -5.03 -27.29
CA ALA A 512 -10.74 -3.77 -26.61
C ALA A 512 -10.06 -3.97 -25.24
N GLN A 513 -10.50 -4.98 -24.49
CA GLN A 513 -9.87 -5.35 -23.22
C GLN A 513 -8.47 -5.97 -23.44
N LEU A 514 -8.25 -6.77 -24.49
CA LEU A 514 -6.92 -7.29 -24.84
C LEU A 514 -5.97 -6.17 -25.27
N PHE A 515 -6.46 -5.24 -26.08
CA PHE A 515 -5.73 -4.03 -26.47
C PHE A 515 -5.26 -3.26 -25.22
N ARG A 516 -6.16 -3.05 -24.26
CA ARG A 516 -5.86 -2.41 -22.98
C ARG A 516 -4.87 -3.19 -22.12
N LEU A 517 -4.99 -4.52 -22.08
CA LEU A 517 -4.03 -5.38 -21.39
C LEU A 517 -2.63 -5.22 -22.00
N ASN A 518 -2.53 -5.23 -23.33
CA ASN A 518 -1.26 -5.08 -24.04
C ASN A 518 -0.57 -3.75 -23.72
N ASN A 519 -1.31 -2.65 -23.77
CA ASN A 519 -0.83 -1.32 -23.38
C ASN A 519 -0.39 -1.27 -21.92
N SER A 520 -1.01 -2.07 -21.06
CA SER A 520 -0.66 -2.13 -19.64
C SER A 520 0.60 -2.96 -19.37
N ILE A 521 0.83 -4.03 -20.15
CA ILE A 521 2.02 -4.88 -20.06
C ILE A 521 3.24 -4.17 -20.64
N GLN A 522 3.09 -3.58 -21.83
CA GLN A 522 4.14 -2.85 -22.51
C GLN A 522 4.43 -1.53 -21.80
N THR A 523 5.69 -1.14 -21.72
CA THR A 523 6.08 0.14 -21.10
C THR A 523 5.93 1.33 -22.05
N ALA A 524 5.44 1.08 -23.27
CA ALA A 524 5.12 2.05 -24.30
C ALA A 524 6.20 3.13 -24.45
N LYS A 525 7.40 2.69 -24.80
CA LYS A 525 8.43 3.56 -25.38
C LYS A 525 8.29 3.51 -26.91
N MET A 526 8.66 4.58 -27.62
CA MET A 526 8.74 4.56 -29.10
C MET A 526 9.61 3.37 -29.56
N GLY A 527 9.16 2.63 -30.56
CA GLY A 527 9.81 1.41 -31.09
C GLY A 527 8.85 0.22 -31.19
N HIS A 528 9.39 -1.00 -31.14
CA HIS A 528 8.65 -2.26 -31.35
C HIS A 528 7.37 -2.40 -30.51
N GLU A 529 7.35 -1.95 -29.26
CA GLU A 529 6.15 -2.04 -28.39
C GLU A 529 4.98 -1.19 -28.92
N ALA A 530 5.26 0.05 -29.31
CA ALA A 530 4.25 0.94 -29.89
C ALA A 530 3.74 0.39 -31.24
N ASP A 531 4.62 -0.20 -32.05
CA ASP A 531 4.23 -0.80 -33.33
C ASP A 531 3.33 -2.02 -33.16
N VAL A 532 3.58 -2.89 -32.17
CA VAL A 532 2.71 -4.04 -31.87
C VAL A 532 1.28 -3.61 -31.55
N THR A 533 1.12 -2.57 -30.73
CA THR A 533 -0.19 -2.04 -30.35
C THR A 533 -0.94 -1.48 -31.56
N TYR A 534 -0.22 -0.75 -32.41
CA TYR A 534 -0.76 -0.21 -33.65
C TYR A 534 -1.20 -1.32 -34.60
N GLU A 535 -0.35 -2.32 -34.86
CA GLU A 535 -0.66 -3.42 -35.76
C GLU A 535 -1.81 -4.29 -35.22
N PHE A 536 -1.87 -4.53 -33.91
CA PHE A 536 -3.00 -5.26 -33.32
C PHE A 536 -4.33 -4.53 -33.55
N LEU A 537 -4.36 -3.21 -33.34
CA LEU A 537 -5.56 -2.40 -33.59
C LEU A 537 -5.94 -2.41 -35.07
N LYS A 538 -4.97 -2.25 -35.97
CA LYS A 538 -5.18 -2.28 -37.42
C LYS A 538 -5.81 -3.60 -37.88
N ILE A 539 -5.25 -4.74 -37.46
CA ILE A 539 -5.79 -6.06 -37.81
C ILE A 539 -7.19 -6.22 -37.21
N CYS A 540 -7.42 -5.79 -35.96
CA CYS A 540 -8.76 -5.84 -35.36
C CYS A 540 -9.79 -5.01 -36.15
N LEU A 541 -9.44 -3.82 -36.62
CA LEU A 541 -10.33 -2.96 -37.42
C LEU A 541 -10.61 -3.55 -38.81
N ASN A 542 -9.64 -4.25 -39.39
CA ASN A 542 -9.77 -4.89 -40.70
C ASN A 542 -10.62 -6.17 -40.65
N SER A 543 -10.30 -7.06 -39.73
CA SER A 543 -10.76 -8.46 -39.75
C SER A 543 -11.96 -8.71 -38.83
N THR A 544 -12.45 -7.70 -38.09
CA THR A 544 -13.55 -7.87 -37.11
C THR A 544 -14.56 -6.71 -37.14
N ASN A 545 -15.65 -6.86 -36.36
CA ASN A 545 -16.68 -5.84 -36.20
C ASN A 545 -16.32 -4.73 -35.20
N LEU A 546 -15.06 -4.63 -34.74
CA LEU A 546 -14.63 -3.62 -33.77
C LEU A 546 -14.97 -2.19 -34.21
N LYS A 547 -14.80 -1.87 -35.49
CA LYS A 547 -15.11 -0.53 -36.05
C LYS A 547 -16.57 -0.11 -35.91
N ASN A 548 -17.49 -1.07 -35.73
CA ASN A 548 -18.92 -0.82 -35.61
C ASN A 548 -19.40 -0.71 -34.14
N ASP A 549 -18.57 -1.08 -33.17
CA ASP A 549 -18.92 -1.07 -31.75
C ASP A 549 -18.37 0.17 -31.04
N GLN A 550 -19.24 1.16 -30.84
CA GLN A 550 -18.87 2.43 -30.20
C GLN A 550 -18.40 2.25 -28.74
N ASN A 551 -18.90 1.27 -28.00
CA ASN A 551 -18.52 1.07 -26.61
C ASN A 551 -17.11 0.49 -26.52
N ALA A 552 -16.80 -0.51 -27.34
CA ALA A 552 -15.46 -1.08 -27.43
C ALA A 552 -14.44 -0.04 -27.91
N LEU A 553 -14.79 0.74 -28.94
CA LEU A 553 -13.94 1.83 -29.43
C LEU A 553 -13.67 2.91 -28.38
N LYS A 554 -14.68 3.31 -27.60
CA LYS A 554 -14.49 4.26 -26.49
C LYS A 554 -13.47 3.75 -25.46
N VAL A 555 -13.48 2.44 -25.16
CA VAL A 555 -12.48 1.83 -24.28
C VAL A 555 -11.08 1.90 -24.90
N CYS A 556 -10.94 1.56 -26.18
CA CYS A 556 -9.66 1.70 -26.90
C CYS A 556 -9.16 3.15 -26.89
N HIS A 557 -10.02 4.11 -27.26
CA HIS A 557 -9.72 5.55 -27.31
C HIS A 557 -9.22 6.07 -25.96
N ALA A 558 -9.95 5.75 -24.89
CA ALA A 558 -9.57 6.18 -23.55
C ALA A 558 -8.20 5.62 -23.13
N ASP A 559 -7.85 4.41 -23.57
CA ASP A 559 -6.63 3.73 -23.16
C ASP A 559 -5.39 4.19 -23.93
N TRP A 560 -5.43 4.20 -25.28
CA TRP A 560 -4.27 4.62 -26.06
C TRP A 560 -3.96 6.11 -25.89
N ILE A 561 -4.97 6.97 -25.73
CA ILE A 561 -4.75 8.40 -25.45
C ILE A 561 -4.12 8.57 -24.07
N ARG A 562 -4.58 7.81 -23.07
CA ARG A 562 -3.99 7.84 -21.73
C ARG A 562 -2.53 7.39 -21.77
N MET A 563 -2.23 6.32 -22.49
CA MET A 563 -0.87 5.83 -22.69
C MET A 563 0.01 6.88 -23.39
N CYS A 564 -0.45 7.46 -24.49
CA CYS A 564 0.30 8.49 -25.23
C CYS A 564 0.49 9.77 -24.39
N THR A 565 -0.49 10.14 -23.57
CA THR A 565 -0.39 11.29 -22.66
C THR A 565 0.68 11.05 -21.59
N ARG A 566 0.72 9.85 -21.01
CA ARG A 566 1.65 9.49 -19.94
C ARG A 566 3.11 9.52 -20.39
N ASN A 567 3.36 9.06 -21.62
CA ASN A 567 4.71 8.86 -22.15
C ASN A 567 5.11 9.95 -23.17
N ASP A 568 4.33 11.04 -23.28
CA ASP A 568 4.54 12.16 -24.21
C ASP A 568 4.73 11.73 -25.69
N LEU A 569 3.95 10.73 -26.13
CA LEU A 569 4.06 10.10 -27.46
C LEU A 569 3.18 10.81 -28.52
N GLY A 570 3.50 12.05 -28.86
CA GLY A 570 2.72 12.85 -29.82
C GLY A 570 2.62 12.23 -31.22
N VAL A 571 3.73 11.73 -31.79
CA VAL A 571 3.75 11.12 -33.13
C VAL A 571 2.90 9.86 -33.19
N HIS A 572 3.02 9.00 -32.18
CA HIS A 572 2.25 7.76 -32.11
C HIS A 572 0.74 8.03 -31.98
N ALA A 573 0.37 9.08 -31.22
CA ALA A 573 -1.01 9.51 -31.11
C ALA A 573 -1.61 9.94 -32.46
N MET A 574 -0.83 10.65 -33.28
CA MET A 574 -1.25 11.04 -34.64
C MET A 574 -1.38 9.82 -35.55
N ARG A 575 -0.42 8.89 -35.51
CA ARG A 575 -0.46 7.66 -36.33
C ARG A 575 -1.68 6.79 -36.01
N ILE A 576 -2.06 6.64 -34.75
CA ILE A 576 -3.30 5.92 -34.37
C ILE A 576 -4.55 6.67 -34.87
N LYS A 577 -4.56 8.01 -34.80
CA LYS A 577 -5.68 8.80 -35.31
C LYS A 577 -5.84 8.66 -36.82
N GLU A 578 -4.75 8.75 -37.58
CA GLU A 578 -4.74 8.51 -39.04
C GLU A 578 -5.30 7.13 -39.37
N LEU A 579 -4.84 6.08 -38.66
CA LEU A 579 -5.40 4.73 -38.80
C LEU A 579 -6.91 4.70 -38.54
N LEU A 580 -7.41 5.38 -37.51
CA LEU A 580 -8.85 5.37 -37.23
C LEU A 580 -9.66 6.08 -38.33
N ASP A 581 -9.13 7.18 -38.87
CA ASP A 581 -9.76 7.91 -39.98
C ASP A 581 -9.84 7.06 -41.26
N ASP A 582 -8.77 6.32 -41.58
CA ASP A 582 -8.72 5.40 -42.74
C ASP A 582 -9.83 4.34 -42.70
N TYR A 583 -10.23 3.94 -41.49
CA TYR A 583 -11.31 2.97 -41.26
C TYR A 583 -12.67 3.64 -40.95
N GLY A 584 -12.78 4.97 -41.08
CA GLY A 584 -14.00 5.74 -40.90
C GLY A 584 -14.46 5.89 -39.44
N VAL A 585 -13.58 5.65 -38.47
CA VAL A 585 -13.88 5.75 -37.04
C VAL A 585 -13.61 7.17 -36.55
N LYS A 586 -14.66 7.91 -36.23
CA LYS A 586 -14.55 9.27 -35.70
C LYS A 586 -14.27 9.28 -34.19
N LEU A 587 -13.34 10.12 -33.76
CA LEU A 587 -13.07 10.42 -32.36
C LEU A 587 -14.07 11.44 -31.81
N ASP A 588 -14.44 11.27 -30.54
CA ASP A 588 -15.18 12.30 -29.79
C ASP A 588 -14.33 13.58 -29.66
N ASP A 589 -14.97 14.75 -29.63
CA ASP A 589 -14.27 16.06 -29.59
C ASP A 589 -13.30 16.19 -28.41
N GLU A 590 -13.64 15.61 -27.26
CA GLU A 590 -12.76 15.58 -26.08
C GLU A 590 -11.44 14.85 -26.39
N PHE A 591 -11.52 13.68 -27.01
CA PHE A 591 -10.36 12.88 -27.37
C PHE A 591 -9.55 13.53 -28.48
N LEU A 592 -10.22 14.12 -29.48
CA LEU A 592 -9.57 14.87 -30.56
C LEU A 592 -8.75 16.05 -30.02
N ASN A 593 -9.32 16.82 -29.08
CA ASN A 593 -8.63 17.94 -28.44
C ASN A 593 -7.39 17.49 -27.65
N ARG A 594 -7.44 16.33 -26.99
CA ARG A 594 -6.28 15.75 -26.29
C ARG A 594 -5.18 15.33 -27.25
N VAL A 595 -5.53 14.71 -28.38
CA VAL A 595 -4.57 14.34 -29.43
C VAL A 595 -3.92 15.58 -30.03
N LYS A 596 -4.70 16.61 -30.38
CA LYS A 596 -4.18 17.91 -30.86
C LYS A 596 -3.22 18.55 -29.86
N THR A 597 -3.54 18.49 -28.56
CA THR A 597 -2.68 19.03 -27.51
C THR A 597 -1.34 18.27 -27.43
N LEU A 598 -1.36 16.93 -27.55
CA LEU A 598 -0.14 16.11 -27.56
C LEU A 598 0.70 16.38 -28.81
N ALA A 599 0.07 16.48 -29.98
CA ALA A 599 0.74 16.81 -31.23
C ALA A 599 1.40 18.19 -31.16
N ARG A 600 0.69 19.20 -30.63
CA ARG A 600 1.24 20.55 -30.43
C ARG A 600 2.42 20.55 -29.46
N LYS A 601 2.33 19.85 -28.32
CA LYS A 601 3.44 19.71 -27.37
C LYS A 601 4.66 19.06 -28.03
N HIS A 602 4.43 18.03 -28.85
CA HIS A 602 5.48 17.37 -29.59
C HIS A 602 6.11 18.31 -30.61
N ASN A 603 5.32 19.05 -31.40
CA ASN A 603 5.82 20.07 -32.34
C ASN A 603 6.62 21.15 -31.63
N GLN A 604 6.19 21.64 -30.47
CA GLN A 604 6.96 22.60 -29.68
C GLN A 604 8.31 22.02 -29.20
N LEU A 605 8.36 20.73 -28.86
CA LEU A 605 9.62 20.07 -28.49
C LEU A 605 10.53 19.90 -29.71
N VAL A 606 9.96 19.48 -30.85
CA VAL A 606 10.65 19.36 -32.13
C VAL A 606 11.18 20.72 -32.58
N ASP A 607 10.38 21.77 -32.53
CA ASP A 607 10.78 23.15 -32.85
C ASP A 607 11.86 23.66 -31.89
N LYS A 608 11.80 23.37 -30.59
CA LYS A 608 12.88 23.71 -29.64
C LYS A 608 14.18 22.93 -29.87
N TRP A 609 14.09 21.72 -30.39
CA TRP A 609 15.26 20.89 -30.68
C TRP A 609 15.89 21.27 -32.02
N ILE A 610 15.07 21.70 -32.98
CA ILE A 610 15.47 22.12 -34.31
C ILE A 610 15.92 23.58 -34.30
N LEU A 611 15.25 24.48 -33.59
CA LEU A 611 15.52 25.92 -33.56
C LEU A 611 15.97 26.36 -32.17
N ASP A 612 17.10 27.06 -32.09
CA ASP A 612 17.53 27.69 -30.85
C ASP A 612 16.60 28.87 -30.52
N PRO A 613 15.91 28.87 -29.36
CA PRO A 613 14.89 29.87 -29.01
C PRO A 613 15.42 31.30 -28.89
N LYS A 614 16.74 31.51 -28.87
CA LYS A 614 17.35 32.85 -28.88
C LYS A 614 17.71 33.36 -30.27
N THR A 615 17.96 32.47 -31.23
CA THR A 615 18.55 32.82 -32.52
C THR A 615 17.67 32.48 -33.71
N ASN A 616 16.59 31.69 -33.53
CA ASN A 616 15.72 31.21 -34.60
C ASN A 616 16.47 30.48 -35.73
N LEU A 617 17.69 29.98 -35.45
CA LEU A 617 18.52 29.24 -36.39
C LEU A 617 18.52 27.74 -36.05
N LEU A 618 18.68 26.92 -37.08
CA LEU A 618 18.75 25.47 -36.99
C LEU A 618 19.92 25.01 -36.10
N ASN A 619 19.67 24.11 -35.16
CA ASN A 619 20.68 23.52 -34.27
C ASN A 619 21.55 22.52 -35.07
N SER A 620 22.49 23.05 -35.85
CA SER A 620 23.27 22.35 -36.88
C SER A 620 24.24 21.28 -36.37
N LYS A 621 24.38 21.11 -35.04
CA LYS A 621 25.27 20.11 -34.44
C LYS A 621 24.67 18.69 -34.34
N LEU A 622 23.37 18.52 -34.58
CA LEU A 622 22.65 17.24 -34.43
C LEU A 622 22.05 16.69 -35.73
N LEU A 623 22.17 17.42 -36.85
CA LEU A 623 21.47 17.13 -38.11
C LEU A 623 22.45 16.78 -39.24
N ASP A 624 23.22 15.69 -39.06
CA ASP A 624 23.80 14.98 -40.21
C ASP A 624 22.80 13.92 -40.68
N GLY A 625 21.88 14.32 -41.56
CA GLY A 625 20.95 13.40 -42.20
C GLY A 625 19.74 14.08 -42.82
N SER A 626 19.75 14.25 -44.14
CA SER A 626 18.64 14.81 -44.95
C SER A 626 17.27 14.17 -44.68
N LYS A 627 17.24 12.89 -44.30
CA LYS A 627 16.02 12.13 -43.98
C LYS A 627 15.30 12.61 -42.72
N VAL A 628 16.02 13.16 -41.74
CA VAL A 628 15.41 13.63 -40.48
C VAL A 628 14.59 14.89 -40.73
N ILE A 629 15.09 15.80 -41.57
CA ILE A 629 14.41 17.03 -41.97
C ILE A 629 13.16 16.74 -42.81
N GLU A 630 13.23 15.76 -43.71
CA GLU A 630 12.07 15.30 -44.48
C GLU A 630 10.97 14.75 -43.56
N HIS A 631 11.30 13.86 -42.61
CA HIS A 631 10.32 13.32 -41.66
C HIS A 631 9.72 14.40 -40.75
N ILE A 632 10.50 15.41 -40.35
CA ILE A 632 10.00 16.55 -39.56
C ILE A 632 9.02 17.39 -40.38
N ASN A 633 9.36 17.72 -41.63
CA ASN A 633 8.52 18.54 -42.50
C ASN A 633 7.23 17.80 -42.89
N GLU A 634 7.32 16.50 -43.13
CA GLU A 634 6.17 15.64 -43.36
C GLU A 634 5.27 15.59 -42.11
N PHE A 635 5.85 15.49 -40.90
CA PHE A 635 5.10 15.53 -39.65
C PHE A 635 4.39 16.88 -39.44
N LYS A 636 5.07 18.02 -39.70
CA LYS A 636 4.48 19.36 -39.60
C LYS A 636 3.30 19.53 -40.54
N LYS A 637 3.46 19.14 -41.81
CA LYS A 637 2.39 19.18 -42.81
C LYS A 637 1.17 18.34 -42.39
N ARG A 638 1.39 17.13 -41.86
CA ARG A 638 0.32 16.28 -41.31
C ARG A 638 -0.36 16.89 -40.07
N THR A 639 0.36 17.68 -39.28
CA THR A 639 -0.25 18.37 -38.12
C THR A 639 -1.13 19.54 -38.54
N GLU A 640 -0.75 20.25 -39.60
CA GLU A 640 -1.53 21.34 -40.22
C GLU A 640 -2.81 20.80 -40.88
N GLU A 641 -2.76 19.63 -41.52
CA GLU A 641 -3.95 18.98 -42.10
C GLU A 641 -5.00 18.55 -41.05
N VAL A 642 -4.58 18.36 -39.78
CA VAL A 642 -5.50 18.11 -38.63
C VAL A 642 -6.05 19.43 -38.03
N HIS A 643 -5.56 20.58 -38.50
CA HIS A 643 -5.92 21.94 -38.08
C HIS A 643 -6.34 22.83 -39.28
N PRO A 644 -7.52 22.63 -39.90
CA PRO A 644 -8.01 23.60 -40.89
C PRO A 644 -8.50 24.93 -40.26
N GLU A 645 -8.61 25.03 -38.93
CA GLU A 645 -9.21 26.20 -38.26
C GLU A 645 -8.38 26.71 -37.07
N VAL A 646 -7.15 27.18 -37.27
CA VAL A 646 -6.55 28.25 -36.43
C VAL A 646 -5.49 29.04 -37.23
N GLU A 647 -5.85 29.55 -38.39
CA GLU A 647 -5.11 30.66 -39.01
C GLU A 647 -6.11 31.74 -39.41
N LEU A 648 -6.51 32.56 -38.44
CA LEU A 648 -7.11 33.88 -38.59
C LEU A 648 -7.38 34.38 -37.17
N ASN A 649 -6.34 34.93 -36.51
CA ASN A 649 -6.41 35.99 -35.47
C ASN A 649 -5.05 36.20 -34.76
N THR A 650 -3.96 36.26 -35.52
CA THR A 650 -2.66 36.74 -35.01
C THR A 650 -1.98 37.71 -35.98
N VAL A 651 -2.80 38.46 -36.73
CA VAL A 651 -2.39 39.74 -37.33
C VAL A 651 -3.49 40.73 -36.98
N MET A 652 -3.13 41.77 -36.23
CA MET A 652 -3.98 42.82 -35.61
C MET A 652 -4.60 42.47 -34.25
N THR A 653 -3.80 42.54 -33.18
CA THR A 653 -3.78 43.68 -32.23
C THR A 653 -2.59 43.55 -31.29
#